data_AF-A0AAP9D1J2-F1
#
_entry.id   AF-A0AAP9D1J2-F1
#
_cell.length_a   1.000
_cell.length_b   1.000
_cell.length_c   1.000
_cell.angle_alpha   90.00
_cell.angle_beta   90.00
_cell.angle_gamma   90.00
#
_symmetry.space_group_name_H-M   'P 1'
#
loop_
_entity.id
_entity.type
_entity.pdbx_description
1 polymer ?
#
loop_
_entity_poly.entity_id
_entity_poly.type
_entity_poly.pdbx_seq_one_letter_code
_entity_poly.pdbx_strand_id
1 'polypeptide(L)'
;MARLKLGILTCTIYFSMTAFSQTTTSLRSKILALDDYQDAPQLWKLYNDSSSVMDEATRLHAKVSLNYYFNRPDEMLQCVDSLLTLYPEECTPEQKLAYCYAKTEKLLEKGNYRQLNSWWQTLRKDKKLYQAIEGKGNFLCSEKTIQGLSEKNNFRIDFPGTSCTLPTSYTYPLILSMTINETELPNTIFDTGAPYTFLTQEMARKCNVTCMGDTISVNSMFGTSQATTGFVETLQLGNITFHNTVVHVSLVEKDPIFSGHDAILGIKELRRISKIEFEFGKLTFRKEEQRQPIDPNICFAETGCVFLFANNRSYLLDTGGEGSFIHTPDTASVKVMDVNDCPVQFFNTYTADSITRQSGLLGFPFFYGFETCTLNFDRMNFSGKDYQLRKNYSEYINSGDIMGLDAQYERIEKTTDEIGRWLTNAFIGFMKNNPESCIHYTDSLLGKYQQELGGSILSVLNLRAASLAYLGMYKEAGELMKICAQAVPDIINGYNKCVALEPFGAQRLIWTKPEVSISTTLDEKGLLVRGKINEIKSKLYFAPDHSFSSISEADAQKLKMKIIEFEDSTGKGGKKRMAIADELRLGDLLINNVQFDIAEETEIVLGNTFIRLLPQFSIENQRIVLVQHPQTYPNAKQYPLLLINYTFCFRDPDDNTKRYSIGNPTPNAQQISLQELSRANKKVVFDVEHMKLSELN
;
A
#
# COMPACT_ATOMS: atom_id res chain seq x y z
N MET A 1 77.94 41.05 -13.38
CA MET A 1 76.50 41.03 -13.00
C MET A 1 75.71 40.18 -13.99
N ALA A 2 75.87 38.86 -13.97
CA ALA A 2 75.07 37.95 -14.80
C ALA A 2 75.12 36.55 -14.18
N ARG A 3 74.30 36.30 -13.15
CA ARG A 3 74.00 34.98 -12.56
C ARG A 3 73.01 35.14 -11.40
N LEU A 4 71.75 35.49 -11.68
CA LEU A 4 70.65 35.34 -10.71
C LEU A 4 69.26 35.50 -11.36
N LYS A 5 68.91 34.72 -12.39
CA LYS A 5 67.53 34.70 -12.94
C LYS A 5 67.00 33.31 -13.36
N LEU A 6 67.68 32.20 -13.02
CA LEU A 6 67.25 30.85 -13.44
C LEU A 6 66.84 29.91 -12.29
N GLY A 7 66.74 30.41 -11.05
CA GLY A 7 66.50 29.57 -9.86
C GLY A 7 65.12 29.67 -9.20
N ILE A 8 64.24 30.56 -9.66
CA ILE A 8 62.94 30.81 -9.00
C ILE A 8 61.75 30.27 -9.81
N LEU A 9 61.90 30.04 -11.13
CA LEU A 9 60.80 29.50 -11.96
C LEU A 9 60.70 27.96 -11.92
N THR A 10 61.76 27.25 -11.52
CA THR A 10 61.78 25.79 -11.40
C THR A 10 61.27 25.28 -10.05
N CYS A 11 61.31 26.09 -8.98
CA CYS A 11 60.78 25.67 -7.67
C CYS A 11 59.26 25.86 -7.53
N THR A 12 58.64 26.82 -8.24
CA THR A 12 57.18 27.02 -8.16
C THR A 12 56.39 25.95 -8.92
N ILE A 13 56.94 25.43 -10.03
CA ILE A 13 56.33 24.34 -10.82
C ILE A 13 56.40 23.01 -10.05
N TYR A 14 57.49 22.76 -9.32
CA TYR A 14 57.61 21.56 -8.47
C TYR A 14 56.71 21.60 -7.23
N PHE A 15 56.48 22.76 -6.60
CA PHE A 15 55.55 22.87 -5.46
C PHE A 15 54.07 22.81 -5.86
N SER A 16 53.70 23.28 -7.06
CA SER A 16 52.34 23.05 -7.58
C SER A 16 52.13 21.60 -8.02
N MET A 17 53.12 20.97 -8.67
CA MET A 17 52.98 19.57 -9.12
C MET A 17 52.96 18.56 -7.95
N THR A 18 53.67 18.82 -6.85
CA THR A 18 53.62 17.94 -5.67
C THR A 18 52.32 18.11 -4.88
N ALA A 19 51.79 19.34 -4.76
CA ALA A 19 50.50 19.59 -4.13
C ALA A 19 49.32 19.02 -4.96
N PHE A 20 49.34 19.20 -6.28
CA PHE A 20 48.36 18.56 -7.17
C PHE A 20 48.49 17.03 -7.13
N SER A 21 49.71 16.48 -7.21
CA SER A 21 49.94 15.03 -7.11
C SER A 21 49.42 14.46 -5.78
N GLN A 22 49.70 15.09 -4.64
CA GLN A 22 49.18 14.65 -3.34
C GLN A 22 47.64 14.73 -3.26
N THR A 23 47.04 15.79 -3.80
CA THR A 23 45.59 15.98 -3.82
C THR A 23 44.92 14.93 -4.71
N THR A 24 45.46 14.68 -5.90
CA THR A 24 44.98 13.67 -6.86
C THR A 24 45.18 12.25 -6.34
N THR A 25 46.33 11.92 -5.75
CA THR A 25 46.55 10.63 -5.07
C THR A 25 45.55 10.43 -3.93
N SER A 26 45.25 11.47 -3.14
CA SER A 26 44.24 11.39 -2.08
C SER A 26 42.82 11.20 -2.60
N LEU A 27 42.46 11.81 -3.73
CA LEU A 27 41.15 11.65 -4.37
C LEU A 27 40.98 10.26 -4.96
N ARG A 28 42.02 9.75 -5.63
CA ARG A 28 42.03 8.39 -6.18
C ARG A 28 41.86 7.34 -5.09
N SER A 29 42.57 7.46 -3.96
CA SER A 29 42.37 6.57 -2.81
C SER A 29 40.96 6.66 -2.22
N LYS A 30 40.35 7.85 -2.17
CA LYS A 30 38.95 8.01 -1.73
C LYS A 30 37.95 7.36 -2.68
N ILE A 31 38.14 7.52 -3.98
CA ILE A 31 37.31 6.86 -5.01
C ILE A 31 37.37 5.34 -4.82
N LEU A 32 38.58 4.79 -4.69
CA LEU A 32 38.76 3.34 -4.51
C LEU A 32 38.12 2.84 -3.22
N ALA A 33 38.22 3.59 -2.13
CA ALA A 33 37.55 3.23 -0.88
C ALA A 33 36.02 3.23 -1.02
N LEU A 34 35.44 4.27 -1.64
CA LEU A 34 33.99 4.36 -1.83
C LEU A 34 33.46 3.28 -2.79
N ASP A 35 34.24 2.92 -3.81
CA ASP A 35 33.95 1.83 -4.73
C ASP A 35 33.96 0.45 -4.03
N ASP A 36 34.98 0.21 -3.18
CA ASP A 36 35.10 -1.02 -2.39
C ASP A 36 33.92 -1.20 -1.42
N TYR A 37 33.42 -0.10 -0.84
CA TYR A 37 32.21 -0.09 0.00
C TYR A 37 30.90 -0.05 -0.80
N GLN A 38 30.95 0.05 -2.14
CA GLN A 38 29.79 0.21 -3.02
C GLN A 38 28.90 1.42 -2.66
N ASP A 39 29.51 2.51 -2.16
CA ASP A 39 28.80 3.73 -1.76
C ASP A 39 28.63 4.67 -2.96
N ALA A 40 27.75 4.27 -3.88
CA ALA A 40 27.44 5.03 -5.09
C ALA A 40 27.01 6.48 -4.82
N PRO A 41 26.19 6.81 -3.80
CA PRO A 41 25.81 8.19 -3.49
C PRO A 41 27.00 9.07 -3.08
N GLN A 42 27.86 8.59 -2.18
CA GLN A 42 29.04 9.37 -1.79
C GLN A 42 30.04 9.49 -2.93
N LEU A 43 30.20 8.44 -3.74
CA LEU A 43 31.03 8.49 -4.94
C LEU A 43 30.52 9.51 -5.95
N TRP A 44 29.21 9.57 -6.18
CA TRP A 44 28.57 10.54 -7.08
C TRP A 44 28.80 11.97 -6.61
N LYS A 45 28.61 12.22 -5.31
CA LYS A 45 28.87 13.52 -4.70
C LYS A 45 30.35 13.92 -4.85
N LEU A 46 31.27 13.02 -4.49
CA LEU A 46 32.71 13.26 -4.61
C LEU A 46 33.12 13.58 -6.05
N TYR A 47 32.58 12.83 -7.02
CA TYR A 47 32.84 13.06 -8.43
C TYR A 47 32.35 14.43 -8.89
N ASN A 48 31.12 14.82 -8.56
CA ASN A 48 30.58 16.13 -8.94
C ASN A 48 31.35 17.28 -8.31
N ASP A 49 31.76 17.15 -7.05
CA ASP A 49 32.47 18.20 -6.31
C ASP A 49 33.93 18.37 -6.79
N SER A 50 34.56 17.30 -7.27
CA SER A 50 36.03 17.26 -7.48
C SER A 50 36.49 16.86 -8.89
N SER A 51 35.60 16.53 -9.82
CA SER A 51 35.97 16.04 -11.16
C SER A 51 36.86 17.00 -11.97
N SER A 52 36.73 18.30 -11.74
CA SER A 52 37.50 19.35 -12.43
C SER A 52 38.99 19.36 -12.06
N VAL A 53 39.36 18.79 -10.91
CA VAL A 53 40.75 18.73 -10.42
C VAL A 53 41.36 17.32 -10.49
N MET A 54 40.59 16.32 -10.93
CA MET A 54 41.08 14.96 -11.18
C MET A 54 41.90 14.90 -12.47
N ASP A 55 42.88 14.00 -12.56
CA ASP A 55 43.44 13.62 -13.87
C ASP A 55 42.46 12.74 -14.65
N GLU A 56 42.73 12.50 -15.93
CA GLU A 56 41.81 11.74 -16.80
C GLU A 56 41.67 10.27 -16.38
N ALA A 57 42.75 9.60 -15.97
CA ALA A 57 42.67 8.21 -15.53
C ALA A 57 41.83 8.10 -14.25
N THR A 58 42.04 9.00 -13.27
CA THR A 58 41.22 9.06 -12.05
C THR A 58 39.74 9.33 -12.37
N ARG A 59 39.44 10.23 -13.32
CA ARG A 59 38.05 10.44 -13.79
C ARG A 59 37.46 9.18 -14.40
N LEU A 60 38.20 8.49 -15.25
CA LEU A 60 37.75 7.27 -15.91
C LEU A 60 37.48 6.16 -14.89
N HIS A 61 38.36 5.98 -13.88
CA HIS A 61 38.14 5.03 -12.79
C HIS A 61 36.80 5.28 -12.08
N ALA A 62 36.55 6.51 -11.64
CA ALA A 62 35.28 6.87 -11.01
C ALA A 62 34.07 6.66 -11.94
N LYS A 63 34.22 7.01 -13.23
CA LYS A 63 33.15 6.82 -14.23
C LYS A 63 32.83 5.36 -14.49
N VAL A 64 33.79 4.42 -14.40
CA VAL A 64 33.47 2.99 -14.55
C VAL A 64 32.45 2.58 -13.50
N SER A 65 32.72 2.85 -12.23
CA SER A 65 31.84 2.50 -11.11
C SER A 65 30.50 3.25 -11.16
N LEU A 66 30.54 4.57 -11.36
CA LEU A 66 29.31 5.38 -11.45
C LEU A 66 28.42 4.93 -12.62
N ASN A 67 28.99 4.67 -13.79
CA ASN A 67 28.23 4.21 -14.93
C ASN A 67 27.73 2.77 -14.75
N TYR A 68 28.43 1.95 -13.98
CA TYR A 68 27.96 0.62 -13.58
C TYR A 68 26.71 0.75 -12.69
N TYR A 69 26.83 1.49 -11.58
CA TYR A 69 25.77 1.67 -10.58
C TYR A 69 24.55 2.41 -11.11
N PHE A 70 24.74 3.38 -12.01
CA PHE A 70 23.69 4.21 -12.59
C PHE A 70 23.19 3.74 -13.95
N ASN A 71 23.40 2.47 -14.29
CA ASN A 71 22.84 1.85 -15.50
C ASN A 71 23.17 2.63 -16.78
N ARG A 72 24.47 2.90 -16.97
CA ARG A 72 25.07 3.53 -18.15
C ARG A 72 26.07 2.58 -18.81
N PRO A 73 25.59 1.43 -19.33
CA PRO A 73 26.50 0.37 -19.75
C PRO A 73 27.35 0.76 -20.97
N ASP A 74 26.85 1.63 -21.87
CA ASP A 74 27.64 2.07 -23.03
C ASP A 74 28.78 2.99 -22.60
N GLU A 75 28.50 3.95 -21.73
CA GLU A 75 29.47 4.87 -21.17
C GLU A 75 30.49 4.14 -20.27
N MET A 76 30.04 3.13 -19.52
CA MET A 76 30.92 2.25 -18.73
C MET A 76 31.90 1.50 -19.63
N LEU A 77 31.41 0.84 -20.68
CA LEU A 77 32.24 0.09 -21.63
C LEU A 77 33.29 0.98 -22.29
N GLN A 78 32.92 2.21 -22.68
CA GLN A 78 33.86 3.20 -23.22
C GLN A 78 34.95 3.60 -22.22
N CYS A 79 34.60 3.77 -20.94
CA CYS A 79 35.56 4.09 -19.88
C CYS A 79 36.54 2.92 -19.66
N VAL A 80 36.04 1.68 -19.61
CA VAL A 80 36.87 0.48 -19.50
C VAL A 80 37.83 0.37 -20.69
N ASP A 81 37.35 0.53 -21.91
CA ASP A 81 38.17 0.46 -23.12
C ASP A 81 39.28 1.52 -23.11
N SER A 82 38.96 2.73 -22.65
CA SER A 82 39.92 3.83 -22.51
C SER A 82 41.00 3.52 -21.46
N LEU A 83 40.61 3.02 -20.29
CA LEU A 83 41.55 2.65 -19.22
C LEU A 83 42.48 1.52 -19.64
N LEU A 84 41.95 0.47 -20.25
CA LEU A 84 42.75 -0.70 -20.63
C LEU A 84 43.64 -0.44 -21.86
N THR A 85 43.29 0.52 -22.72
CA THR A 85 44.03 0.80 -23.96
C THR A 85 44.98 2.00 -23.83
N LEU A 86 44.50 3.11 -23.27
CA LEU A 86 45.24 4.38 -23.23
C LEU A 86 46.02 4.56 -21.92
N TYR A 87 45.53 3.99 -20.82
CA TYR A 87 46.14 4.14 -19.48
C TYR A 87 46.44 2.78 -18.80
N PRO A 88 47.00 1.77 -19.50
CA PRO A 88 47.17 0.44 -18.93
C PRO A 88 48.14 0.41 -17.74
N GLU A 89 49.11 1.32 -17.67
CA GLU A 89 50.08 1.43 -16.57
C GLU A 89 49.47 2.07 -15.31
N GLU A 90 48.35 2.79 -15.46
CA GLU A 90 47.62 3.34 -14.33
C GLU A 90 46.76 2.27 -13.65
N CYS A 91 46.42 1.17 -14.32
CA CYS A 91 45.57 0.13 -13.74
C CYS A 91 46.40 -0.94 -12.99
N THR A 92 46.09 -1.18 -11.71
CA THR A 92 46.64 -2.33 -10.97
C THR A 92 46.16 -3.66 -11.57
N PRO A 93 46.83 -4.80 -11.31
CA PRO A 93 46.35 -6.11 -11.75
C PRO A 93 44.92 -6.42 -11.31
N GLU A 94 44.54 -6.04 -10.09
CA GLU A 94 43.20 -6.23 -9.53
C GLU A 94 42.17 -5.37 -10.26
N GLN A 95 42.52 -4.12 -10.58
CA GLN A 95 41.66 -3.23 -11.37
C GLN A 95 41.48 -3.74 -12.80
N LYS A 96 42.55 -4.22 -13.45
CA LYS A 96 42.46 -4.85 -14.76
C LYS A 96 41.52 -6.05 -14.74
N LEU A 97 41.63 -6.89 -13.71
CA LEU A 97 40.72 -8.02 -13.50
C LEU A 97 39.27 -7.56 -13.32
N ALA A 98 39.02 -6.56 -12.47
CA ALA A 98 37.68 -6.00 -12.24
C ALA A 98 37.06 -5.41 -13.51
N TYR A 99 37.81 -4.64 -14.30
CA TYR A 99 37.32 -4.06 -15.56
C TYR A 99 37.06 -5.10 -16.63
N CYS A 100 37.90 -6.14 -16.72
CA CYS A 100 37.65 -7.25 -17.63
C CYS A 100 36.39 -8.02 -17.24
N TYR A 101 36.16 -8.24 -15.94
CA TYR A 101 34.94 -8.84 -15.42
C TYR A 101 33.71 -7.98 -15.73
N ALA A 102 33.71 -6.69 -15.36
CA ALA A 102 32.61 -5.77 -15.56
C ALA A 102 32.24 -5.61 -17.05
N LYS A 103 33.24 -5.56 -17.94
CA LYS A 103 33.02 -5.54 -19.39
C LYS A 103 32.36 -6.83 -19.88
N THR A 104 32.79 -7.98 -19.38
CA THR A 104 32.19 -9.29 -19.74
C THR A 104 30.74 -9.35 -19.31
N GLU A 105 30.45 -8.98 -18.06
CA GLU A 105 29.09 -8.90 -17.52
C GLU A 105 28.21 -7.95 -18.34
N LYS A 106 28.63 -6.70 -18.58
CA LYS A 106 27.79 -5.74 -19.30
C LYS A 106 27.60 -6.09 -20.77
N LEU A 107 28.56 -6.75 -21.42
CA LEU A 107 28.34 -7.26 -22.78
C LEU A 107 27.27 -8.37 -22.81
N LEU A 108 27.23 -9.25 -21.80
CA LEU A 108 26.18 -10.26 -21.63
C LEU A 108 24.83 -9.63 -21.31
N GLU A 109 24.78 -8.73 -20.31
CA GLU A 109 23.59 -7.98 -19.92
C GLU A 109 23.01 -7.21 -21.10
N LYS A 110 23.88 -6.62 -21.93
CA LYS A 110 23.45 -5.91 -23.12
C LYS A 110 22.95 -6.80 -24.26
N GLY A 111 23.22 -8.10 -24.19
CA GLY A 111 22.99 -9.05 -25.26
C GLY A 111 23.83 -8.80 -26.50
N ASN A 112 25.05 -8.26 -26.35
CA ASN A 112 26.03 -8.08 -27.43
C ASN A 112 26.87 -9.36 -27.61
N TYR A 113 26.22 -10.49 -27.92
CA TYR A 113 26.81 -11.83 -27.78
C TYR A 113 28.05 -12.09 -28.62
N ARG A 114 28.10 -11.58 -29.87
CA ARG A 114 29.28 -11.72 -30.73
C ARG A 114 30.48 -10.93 -30.20
N GLN A 115 30.23 -9.73 -29.67
CA GLN A 115 31.26 -8.88 -29.07
C GLN A 115 31.77 -9.49 -27.77
N LEU A 116 30.86 -10.06 -26.95
CA LEU A 116 31.19 -10.82 -25.75
C LEU A 116 32.15 -11.98 -26.07
N ASN A 117 31.83 -12.81 -27.08
CA ASN A 117 32.71 -13.91 -27.47
C ASN A 117 34.07 -13.42 -27.98
N SER A 118 34.09 -12.37 -28.81
CA SER A 118 35.35 -11.80 -29.31
C SER A 118 36.24 -11.25 -28.19
N TRP A 119 35.62 -10.61 -27.19
CA TRP A 119 36.29 -10.15 -25.98
C TRP A 119 36.82 -11.33 -25.16
N TRP A 120 36.01 -12.37 -24.97
CA TRP A 120 36.39 -13.59 -24.25
C TRP A 120 37.60 -14.28 -24.88
N GLN A 121 37.64 -14.42 -26.21
CA GLN A 121 38.80 -15.00 -26.92
C GLN A 121 40.07 -14.16 -26.76
N THR A 122 39.94 -12.85 -26.56
CA THR A 122 41.10 -11.98 -26.27
C THR A 122 41.61 -12.22 -24.85
N LEU A 123 40.73 -12.31 -23.86
CA LEU A 123 41.09 -12.61 -22.47
C LEU A 123 41.78 -13.97 -22.33
N ARG A 124 41.37 -14.98 -23.10
CA ARG A 124 41.98 -16.32 -23.09
C ARG A 124 43.47 -16.33 -23.41
N LYS A 125 44.00 -15.31 -24.09
CA LYS A 125 45.44 -15.19 -24.35
C LYS A 125 46.23 -14.99 -23.05
N ASP A 126 45.61 -14.42 -22.02
CA ASP A 126 46.15 -14.34 -20.66
C ASP A 126 45.48 -15.40 -19.77
N LYS A 127 46.14 -16.56 -19.66
CA LYS A 127 45.63 -17.70 -18.90
C LYS A 127 45.39 -17.37 -17.42
N LYS A 128 46.20 -16.50 -16.81
CA LYS A 128 46.05 -16.14 -15.39
C LYS A 128 44.82 -15.28 -15.18
N LEU A 129 44.63 -14.27 -16.03
CA LEU A 129 43.49 -13.36 -15.98
C LEU A 129 42.18 -14.11 -16.22
N TYR A 130 42.13 -14.94 -17.26
CA TYR A 130 40.98 -15.77 -17.61
C TYR A 130 40.56 -16.72 -16.46
N GLN A 131 41.51 -17.46 -15.88
CA GLN A 131 41.22 -18.38 -14.77
C GLN A 131 40.76 -17.63 -13.51
N ALA A 132 41.26 -16.42 -13.27
CA ALA A 132 40.81 -15.59 -12.16
C ALA A 132 39.37 -15.08 -12.35
N ILE A 133 38.96 -14.80 -13.59
CA ILE A 133 37.58 -14.41 -13.92
C ILE A 133 36.64 -15.60 -13.74
N GLU A 134 36.96 -16.77 -14.29
CA GLU A 134 36.13 -17.98 -14.11
C GLU A 134 36.10 -18.47 -12.66
N GLY A 135 37.18 -18.27 -11.91
CA GLY A 135 37.28 -18.64 -10.49
C GLY A 135 36.50 -17.73 -9.54
N LYS A 136 36.02 -16.56 -9.99
CA LYS A 136 35.05 -15.77 -9.21
C LYS A 136 33.73 -16.55 -9.21
N GLY A 137 33.34 -17.10 -8.06
CA GLY A 137 32.14 -17.95 -7.90
C GLY A 137 30.79 -17.35 -8.32
N ASN A 138 30.76 -16.08 -8.74
CA ASN A 138 29.58 -15.37 -9.26
C ASN A 138 29.64 -15.16 -10.80
N PHE A 139 30.58 -15.78 -11.52
CA PHE A 139 30.70 -15.56 -12.97
C PHE A 139 29.46 -16.07 -13.73
N LEU A 140 28.82 -15.16 -14.45
CA LEU A 140 27.42 -15.23 -14.92
C LEU A 140 27.13 -16.22 -16.07
N CYS A 141 28.16 -16.78 -16.70
CA CYS A 141 28.00 -17.66 -17.85
C CYS A 141 29.27 -18.50 -18.08
N SER A 142 29.16 -19.78 -18.43
CA SER A 142 30.35 -20.56 -18.76
C SER A 142 30.87 -20.25 -20.17
N GLU A 143 32.10 -20.64 -20.48
CA GLU A 143 32.64 -20.49 -21.85
C GLU A 143 31.68 -21.11 -22.90
N LYS A 144 31.10 -22.27 -22.59
CA LYS A 144 30.12 -22.93 -23.47
C LYS A 144 28.91 -22.04 -23.74
N THR A 145 28.42 -21.33 -22.72
CA THR A 145 27.34 -20.36 -22.87
C THR A 145 27.76 -19.21 -23.79
N ILE A 146 28.93 -18.62 -23.59
CA ILE A 146 29.43 -17.51 -24.42
C ILE A 146 29.57 -17.92 -25.89
N GLN A 147 30.11 -19.11 -26.14
CA GLN A 147 30.25 -19.66 -27.49
C GLN A 147 28.87 -19.92 -28.13
N GLY A 148 27.95 -20.58 -27.41
CA GLY A 148 26.60 -20.86 -27.90
C GLY A 148 25.78 -19.61 -28.21
N LEU A 149 25.94 -18.55 -27.41
CA LEU A 149 25.30 -17.27 -27.65
C LEU A 149 25.90 -16.51 -28.84
N SER A 150 27.16 -16.76 -29.19
CA SER A 150 27.85 -16.01 -30.25
C SER A 150 27.26 -16.21 -31.66
N GLU A 151 26.52 -17.30 -31.85
CA GLU A 151 25.77 -17.61 -33.07
C GLU A 151 24.37 -16.98 -33.10
N LYS A 152 23.89 -16.44 -31.97
CA LYS A 152 22.58 -15.83 -31.84
C LYS A 152 22.62 -14.34 -32.20
N ASN A 153 21.46 -13.81 -32.55
CA ASN A 153 21.28 -12.38 -32.79
C ASN A 153 21.40 -11.60 -31.48
N ASN A 154 21.81 -10.33 -31.57
CA ASN A 154 21.88 -9.47 -30.41
C ASN A 154 20.48 -9.21 -29.83
N PHE A 155 20.44 -8.93 -28.53
CA PHE A 155 19.24 -8.50 -27.84
C PHE A 155 18.69 -7.19 -28.44
N ARG A 156 17.37 -7.11 -28.58
CA ARG A 156 16.65 -5.88 -28.96
C ARG A 156 15.29 -5.81 -28.29
N ILE A 157 14.75 -4.59 -28.19
CA ILE A 157 13.41 -4.33 -27.61
C ILE A 157 12.55 -3.67 -28.68
N ASP A 158 11.40 -4.28 -28.95
CA ASP A 158 10.33 -3.65 -29.69
C ASP A 158 9.31 -3.11 -28.69
N PHE A 159 9.24 -1.78 -28.59
CA PHE A 159 8.25 -1.08 -27.76
C PHE A 159 7.54 -0.05 -28.64
N PRO A 160 6.41 -0.43 -29.27
CA PRO A 160 5.74 0.38 -30.30
C PRO A 160 5.05 1.63 -29.74
N GLY A 161 4.70 1.64 -28.45
CA GLY A 161 4.13 2.80 -27.75
C GLY A 161 5.13 3.49 -26.81
N THR A 162 4.65 4.51 -26.10
CA THR A 162 5.37 5.18 -25.01
C THR A 162 5.03 4.61 -23.62
N SER A 163 3.98 3.79 -23.52
CA SER A 163 3.57 3.12 -22.29
C SER A 163 2.94 1.74 -22.55
N CYS A 164 3.10 0.84 -21.59
CA CYS A 164 2.44 -0.46 -21.51
C CYS A 164 1.93 -0.68 -20.09
N THR A 165 0.63 -0.90 -19.90
CA THR A 165 0.04 -1.19 -18.60
C THR A 165 -0.41 -2.64 -18.56
N LEU A 166 -0.01 -3.36 -17.50
CA LEU A 166 -0.38 -4.75 -17.25
C LEU A 166 -1.14 -4.86 -15.93
N PRO A 167 -2.24 -5.64 -15.88
CA PRO A 167 -2.85 -5.99 -14.60
C PRO A 167 -1.89 -6.85 -13.78
N THR A 168 -1.98 -6.72 -12.47
CA THR A 168 -1.27 -7.59 -11.53
C THR A 168 -2.20 -8.17 -10.48
N SER A 169 -1.71 -9.16 -9.72
CA SER A 169 -2.35 -9.52 -8.45
C SER A 169 -2.44 -8.31 -7.51
N TYR A 170 -3.44 -8.36 -6.63
CA TYR A 170 -3.65 -7.38 -5.56
C TYR A 170 -2.88 -7.73 -4.29
N THR A 171 -2.49 -8.98 -4.13
CA THR A 171 -1.82 -9.54 -2.96
C THR A 171 -0.41 -10.01 -3.31
N TYR A 172 0.42 -10.21 -2.30
CA TYR A 172 1.68 -10.91 -2.45
C TYR A 172 1.46 -12.38 -2.89
N PRO A 173 2.31 -12.95 -3.77
CA PRO A 173 3.33 -12.27 -4.56
C PRO A 173 2.72 -11.42 -5.67
N LEU A 174 3.45 -10.39 -6.13
CA LEU A 174 3.01 -9.55 -7.25
C LEU A 174 3.10 -10.36 -8.56
N ILE A 175 1.97 -10.79 -9.09
CA ILE A 175 1.87 -11.70 -10.23
C ILE A 175 1.42 -10.94 -11.47
N LEU A 176 2.00 -11.24 -12.62
CA LEU A 176 1.56 -10.78 -13.94
C LEU A 176 1.66 -11.88 -14.98
N SER A 177 1.05 -11.64 -16.14
CA SER A 177 1.13 -12.54 -17.29
C SER A 177 2.24 -12.10 -18.25
N MET A 178 3.03 -13.06 -18.73
CA MET A 178 4.02 -12.86 -19.79
C MET A 178 3.92 -13.96 -20.84
N THR A 179 4.51 -13.77 -22.01
CA THR A 179 4.61 -14.81 -23.05
C THR A 179 6.07 -15.07 -23.38
N ILE A 180 6.49 -16.34 -23.40
CA ILE A 180 7.83 -16.76 -23.82
C ILE A 180 7.70 -17.68 -25.01
N ASN A 181 8.33 -17.34 -26.13
CA ASN A 181 8.29 -18.10 -27.39
C ASN A 181 6.86 -18.58 -27.71
N GLU A 182 5.92 -17.64 -27.78
CA GLU A 182 4.48 -17.85 -28.07
C GLU A 182 3.68 -18.62 -27.00
N THR A 183 4.33 -19.05 -25.90
CA THR A 183 3.67 -19.73 -24.78
C THR A 183 3.35 -18.75 -23.67
N GLU A 184 2.07 -18.64 -23.31
CA GLU A 184 1.62 -17.79 -22.21
C GLU A 184 1.95 -18.39 -20.83
N LEU A 185 2.45 -17.54 -19.94
CA LEU A 185 2.68 -17.79 -18.53
C LEU A 185 1.82 -16.82 -17.69
N PRO A 186 0.63 -17.24 -17.24
CA PRO A 186 -0.30 -16.34 -16.57
C PRO A 186 0.13 -15.96 -15.14
N ASN A 187 0.96 -16.79 -14.50
CA ASN A 187 1.31 -16.69 -13.07
C ASN A 187 2.81 -16.45 -12.85
N THR A 188 3.35 -15.36 -13.40
CA THR A 188 4.76 -15.00 -13.24
C THR A 188 4.94 -14.01 -12.11
N ILE A 189 5.82 -14.30 -11.15
CA ILE A 189 6.18 -13.38 -10.07
C ILE A 189 7.00 -12.23 -10.67
N PHE A 190 6.60 -10.98 -10.42
CA PHE A 190 7.40 -9.80 -10.71
C PHE A 190 8.29 -9.47 -9.51
N ASP A 191 9.60 -9.55 -9.69
CA ASP A 191 10.56 -9.48 -8.60
C ASP A 191 11.68 -8.48 -8.90
N THR A 192 11.65 -7.34 -8.22
CA THR A 192 12.72 -6.32 -8.31
C THR A 192 14.01 -6.70 -7.57
N GLY A 193 13.91 -7.63 -6.62
CA GLY A 193 15.04 -8.24 -5.92
C GLY A 193 15.77 -9.28 -6.76
N ALA A 194 15.11 -9.87 -7.76
CA ALA A 194 15.70 -10.82 -8.70
C ALA A 194 16.48 -10.11 -9.84
N PRO A 195 17.81 -10.31 -9.94
CA PRO A 195 18.59 -9.70 -11.02
C PRO A 195 18.33 -10.35 -12.39
N TYR A 196 17.90 -11.60 -12.44
CA TYR A 196 17.64 -12.35 -13.68
C TYR A 196 16.23 -12.92 -13.70
N THR A 197 15.64 -12.99 -14.89
CA THR A 197 14.44 -13.79 -15.13
C THR A 197 14.76 -15.28 -14.96
N PHE A 198 13.94 -16.01 -14.21
CA PHE A 198 14.15 -17.40 -13.82
C PHE A 198 12.93 -18.25 -14.18
N LEU A 199 13.14 -19.42 -14.78
CA LEU A 199 12.10 -20.37 -15.16
C LEU A 199 12.30 -21.71 -14.45
N THR A 200 11.20 -22.37 -14.11
CA THR A 200 11.24 -23.79 -13.75
C THR A 200 11.71 -24.63 -14.95
N GLN A 201 12.28 -25.80 -14.69
CA GLN A 201 12.71 -26.71 -15.75
C GLN A 201 11.54 -27.15 -16.65
N GLU A 202 10.37 -27.39 -16.06
CA GLU A 202 9.14 -27.74 -16.77
C GLU A 202 8.75 -26.63 -17.75
N MET A 203 8.70 -25.40 -17.25
CA MET A 203 8.27 -24.26 -18.05
C MET A 203 9.26 -23.91 -19.15
N ALA A 204 10.57 -24.05 -18.90
CA ALA A 204 11.59 -23.89 -19.92
C ALA A 204 11.42 -24.88 -21.09
N ARG A 205 11.08 -26.16 -20.80
CA ARG A 205 10.75 -27.13 -21.86
C ARG A 205 9.47 -26.75 -22.61
N LYS A 206 8.42 -26.37 -21.89
CA LYS A 206 7.13 -25.98 -22.47
C LYS A 206 7.25 -24.78 -23.41
N CYS A 207 8.07 -23.80 -23.03
CA CYS A 207 8.32 -22.60 -23.81
C CYS A 207 9.46 -22.77 -24.83
N ASN A 208 9.92 -24.00 -25.12
CA ASN A 208 11.00 -24.26 -26.07
C ASN A 208 12.29 -23.44 -25.81
N VAL A 209 12.65 -23.22 -24.55
CA VAL A 209 13.86 -22.49 -24.17
C VAL A 209 15.08 -23.34 -24.49
N THR A 210 16.07 -22.75 -25.17
CA THR A 210 17.32 -23.44 -25.47
C THR A 210 18.28 -23.32 -24.28
N CYS A 211 18.40 -24.35 -23.47
CA CYS A 211 19.39 -24.38 -22.39
C CYS A 211 20.81 -24.52 -22.95
N MET A 212 21.75 -23.73 -22.44
CA MET A 212 23.12 -23.62 -22.88
C MET A 212 24.08 -23.56 -21.68
N GLY A 213 25.23 -24.22 -21.84
CA GLY A 213 26.31 -24.16 -20.88
C GLY A 213 26.18 -25.11 -19.70
N ASP A 214 26.95 -24.81 -18.66
CA ASP A 214 27.08 -25.65 -17.47
C ASP A 214 26.14 -25.18 -16.33
N THR A 215 26.23 -25.86 -15.19
CA THR A 215 25.50 -25.50 -13.97
C THR A 215 26.08 -24.22 -13.36
N ILE A 216 25.20 -23.29 -13.01
CA ILE A 216 25.49 -22.06 -12.25
C ILE A 216 24.80 -22.13 -10.88
N SER A 217 25.45 -21.60 -9.85
CA SER A 217 24.85 -21.49 -8.51
C SER A 217 24.11 -20.17 -8.38
N VAL A 218 22.88 -20.21 -7.87
CA VAL A 218 22.01 -19.04 -7.66
C VAL A 218 21.70 -18.96 -6.18
N ASN A 219 22.16 -17.90 -5.51
CA ASN A 219 21.88 -17.70 -4.09
C ASN A 219 20.55 -16.99 -3.89
N SER A 220 19.75 -17.46 -2.93
CA SER A 220 18.47 -16.87 -2.55
C SER A 220 18.29 -16.93 -1.03
N MET A 221 17.22 -16.30 -0.52
CA MET A 221 16.85 -16.43 0.90
C MET A 221 16.48 -17.87 1.30
N PHE A 222 16.17 -18.73 0.33
CA PHE A 222 15.86 -20.16 0.53
C PHE A 222 17.11 -21.06 0.45
N GLY A 223 18.31 -20.46 0.32
CA GLY A 223 19.57 -21.15 0.12
C GLY A 223 20.07 -21.09 -1.32
N THR A 224 21.07 -21.90 -1.64
CA THR A 224 21.69 -21.96 -2.97
C THR A 224 20.95 -22.94 -3.87
N SER A 225 20.34 -22.43 -4.93
CA SER A 225 19.80 -23.20 -6.05
C SER A 225 20.87 -23.46 -7.12
N GLN A 226 20.60 -24.40 -8.02
CA GLN A 226 21.41 -24.72 -9.19
C GLN A 226 20.59 -24.45 -10.44
N ALA A 227 21.14 -23.71 -11.38
CA ALA A 227 20.48 -23.34 -12.63
C ALA A 227 21.40 -23.59 -13.82
N THR A 228 20.87 -23.41 -15.02
CA THR A 228 21.65 -23.26 -16.26
C THR A 228 21.18 -22.02 -17.01
N THR A 229 21.94 -21.59 -18.01
CA THR A 229 21.56 -20.45 -18.85
C THR A 229 20.56 -20.90 -19.92
N GLY A 230 19.41 -20.23 -20.01
CA GLY A 230 18.43 -20.41 -21.08
C GLY A 230 18.48 -19.28 -22.08
N PHE A 231 18.36 -19.60 -23.37
CA PHE A 231 18.16 -18.64 -24.44
C PHE A 231 16.69 -18.62 -24.88
N VAL A 232 16.10 -17.43 -24.89
CA VAL A 232 14.71 -17.15 -25.23
C VAL A 232 14.70 -16.25 -26.47
N GLU A 233 13.99 -16.67 -27.52
CA GLU A 233 13.89 -15.89 -28.75
C GLU A 233 12.99 -14.67 -28.55
N THR A 234 11.85 -14.86 -27.88
CA THR A 234 10.92 -13.77 -27.55
C THR A 234 10.41 -13.91 -26.12
N LEU A 235 10.49 -12.82 -25.36
CA LEU A 235 9.76 -12.61 -24.10
C LEU A 235 8.88 -11.39 -24.30
N GLN A 236 7.58 -11.50 -24.05
CA GLN A 236 6.61 -10.44 -24.27
C GLN A 236 5.86 -10.09 -22.98
N LEU A 237 5.81 -8.78 -22.70
CA LEU A 237 5.06 -8.16 -21.62
C LEU A 237 4.07 -7.16 -22.23
N GLY A 238 2.81 -7.57 -22.38
CA GLY A 238 1.80 -6.77 -23.06
C GLY A 238 2.21 -6.45 -24.50
N ASN A 239 2.41 -5.17 -24.82
CA ASN A 239 2.87 -4.75 -26.15
C ASN A 239 4.39 -4.57 -26.26
N ILE A 240 5.16 -4.91 -25.22
CA ILE A 240 6.63 -4.86 -25.23
C ILE A 240 7.17 -6.25 -25.57
N THR A 241 8.03 -6.35 -26.57
CA THR A 241 8.71 -7.60 -26.93
C THR A 241 10.22 -7.46 -26.79
N PHE A 242 10.79 -8.29 -25.92
CA PHE A 242 12.22 -8.47 -25.74
C PHE A 242 12.65 -9.65 -26.61
N HIS A 243 13.58 -9.41 -27.53
CA HIS A 243 14.09 -10.43 -28.43
C HIS A 243 15.47 -10.90 -27.99
N ASN A 244 15.73 -12.20 -28.16
CA ASN A 244 17.02 -12.82 -27.90
C ASN A 244 17.51 -12.54 -26.47
N THR A 245 16.72 -12.91 -25.46
CA THR A 245 17.09 -12.70 -24.06
C THR A 245 17.69 -13.96 -23.43
N VAL A 246 18.46 -13.75 -22.37
CA VAL A 246 19.09 -14.81 -21.58
C VAL A 246 18.44 -14.85 -20.20
N VAL A 247 17.90 -16.01 -19.85
CA VAL A 247 17.24 -16.32 -18.58
C VAL A 247 18.01 -17.38 -17.80
N HIS A 248 17.63 -17.62 -16.56
CA HIS A 248 18.04 -18.80 -15.81
C HIS A 248 16.95 -19.87 -15.90
N VAL A 249 17.38 -21.13 -15.91
CA VAL A 249 16.48 -22.30 -15.88
C VAL A 249 16.90 -23.18 -14.72
N SER A 250 15.99 -23.43 -13.78
CA SER A 250 16.32 -24.19 -12.57
C SER A 250 16.61 -25.65 -12.93
N LEU A 251 17.63 -26.21 -12.29
CA LEU A 251 17.96 -27.63 -12.34
C LEU A 251 17.45 -28.39 -11.12
N VAL A 252 16.82 -27.68 -10.17
CA VAL A 252 16.22 -28.25 -8.96
C VAL A 252 14.73 -28.49 -9.21
N GLU A 253 14.28 -29.71 -8.97
CA GLU A 253 12.86 -30.06 -9.07
C GLU A 253 12.08 -29.40 -7.91
N LYS A 254 10.96 -28.73 -8.22
CA LYS A 254 10.13 -27.99 -7.24
C LYS A 254 10.95 -27.04 -6.36
N ASP A 255 11.82 -26.29 -7.01
CA ASP A 255 12.68 -25.30 -6.36
C ASP A 255 11.86 -24.29 -5.54
N PRO A 256 12.10 -24.16 -4.22
CA PRO A 256 11.31 -23.30 -3.34
C PRO A 256 11.37 -21.82 -3.73
N ILE A 257 12.38 -21.40 -4.49
CA ILE A 257 12.50 -20.02 -4.97
C ILE A 257 11.24 -19.56 -5.74
N PHE A 258 10.55 -20.47 -6.41
CA PHE A 258 9.35 -20.14 -7.17
C PHE A 258 8.08 -20.04 -6.33
N SER A 259 8.11 -20.46 -5.05
CA SER A 259 6.93 -20.44 -4.16
C SER A 259 5.66 -21.02 -4.83
N GLY A 260 5.81 -22.11 -5.58
CA GLY A 260 4.71 -22.75 -6.31
C GLY A 260 4.29 -22.12 -7.64
N HIS A 261 5.04 -21.15 -8.16
CA HIS A 261 4.81 -20.47 -9.45
C HIS A 261 5.71 -21.02 -10.56
N ASP A 262 5.44 -20.62 -11.80
CA ASP A 262 6.14 -21.15 -12.97
C ASP A 262 7.43 -20.40 -13.31
N ALA A 263 7.49 -19.12 -12.95
CA ALA A 263 8.53 -18.19 -13.36
C ALA A 263 8.63 -16.98 -12.43
N ILE A 264 9.83 -16.39 -12.43
CA ILE A 264 10.14 -15.10 -11.82
C ILE A 264 10.66 -14.18 -12.92
N LEU A 265 10.02 -13.04 -13.13
CA LEU A 265 10.49 -11.96 -13.98
C LEU A 265 11.35 -11.01 -13.15
N GLY A 266 12.66 -11.06 -13.41
CA GLY A 266 13.63 -10.17 -12.79
C GLY A 266 13.78 -8.84 -13.51
N ILE A 267 14.65 -7.98 -12.99
CA ILE A 267 14.81 -6.60 -13.49
C ILE A 267 15.75 -6.42 -14.68
N LYS A 268 16.60 -7.39 -15.02
CA LYS A 268 17.63 -7.25 -16.07
C LYS A 268 17.06 -6.72 -17.40
N GLU A 269 16.04 -7.39 -17.93
CA GLU A 269 15.43 -7.00 -19.21
C GLU A 269 14.80 -5.59 -19.12
N LEU A 270 14.29 -5.25 -17.94
CA LEU A 270 13.55 -4.02 -17.66
C LEU A 270 14.45 -2.80 -17.44
N ARG A 271 15.75 -2.98 -17.17
CA ARG A 271 16.70 -1.85 -17.00
C ARG A 271 16.82 -0.95 -18.23
N ARG A 272 16.40 -1.44 -19.40
CA ARG A 272 16.41 -0.69 -20.66
C ARG A 272 15.09 0.03 -20.95
N ILE A 273 14.10 -0.15 -20.09
CA ILE A 273 12.89 0.66 -20.05
C ILE A 273 13.20 1.88 -19.18
N SER A 274 12.61 3.03 -19.48
CA SER A 274 12.87 4.26 -18.72
C SER A 274 12.30 4.20 -17.30
N LYS A 275 11.04 3.77 -17.16
CA LYS A 275 10.32 3.78 -15.88
C LYS A 275 9.41 2.57 -15.69
N ILE A 276 9.25 2.17 -14.43
CA ILE A 276 8.23 1.24 -13.96
C ILE A 276 7.41 1.96 -12.90
N GLU A 277 6.11 2.10 -13.13
CA GLU A 277 5.14 2.71 -12.23
C GLU A 277 4.29 1.60 -11.59
N PHE A 278 4.25 1.61 -10.26
CA PHE A 278 3.43 0.72 -9.44
C PHE A 278 2.17 1.45 -9.04
N GLU A 279 1.02 0.82 -9.27
CA GLU A 279 -0.29 1.27 -8.80
C GLU A 279 -1.08 0.03 -8.33
N PHE A 280 -2.11 0.25 -7.52
CA PHE A 280 -2.91 -0.85 -7.00
C PHE A 280 -3.52 -1.73 -8.12
N GLY A 281 -3.06 -2.97 -8.23
CA GLY A 281 -3.55 -3.96 -9.20
C GLY A 281 -2.99 -3.82 -10.62
N LYS A 282 -1.97 -2.99 -10.85
CA LYS A 282 -1.33 -2.86 -12.17
C LYS A 282 0.10 -2.31 -12.11
N LEU A 283 0.86 -2.63 -13.15
CA LEU A 283 2.17 -2.04 -13.44
C LEU A 283 2.13 -1.29 -14.76
N THR A 284 2.76 -0.14 -14.83
CA THR A 284 2.94 0.61 -16.08
C THR A 284 4.41 0.80 -16.40
N PHE A 285 4.82 0.27 -17.55
CA PHE A 285 6.15 0.47 -18.13
C PHE A 285 6.11 1.68 -19.04
N ARG A 286 7.09 2.59 -18.95
CA ARG A 286 7.19 3.75 -19.84
C ARG A 286 8.54 3.85 -20.51
N LYS A 287 8.51 4.36 -21.74
CA LYS A 287 9.68 4.72 -22.54
C LYS A 287 9.69 6.23 -22.73
N GLU A 288 10.78 6.86 -22.32
CA GLU A 288 11.04 8.28 -22.58
C GLU A 288 11.91 8.45 -23.82
N GLU A 289 11.62 9.49 -24.62
CA GLU A 289 12.39 9.77 -25.83
C GLU A 289 13.72 10.48 -25.54
N GLN A 290 13.80 11.20 -24.42
CA GLN A 290 14.97 11.96 -24.00
C GLN A 290 15.36 11.60 -22.57
N ARG A 291 16.64 11.28 -22.37
CA ARG A 291 17.19 11.03 -21.04
C ARG A 291 17.28 12.33 -20.25
N GLN A 292 16.78 12.30 -19.02
CA GLN A 292 16.92 13.39 -18.06
C GLN A 292 18.27 13.31 -17.30
N PRO A 293 18.73 14.40 -16.66
CA PRO A 293 19.89 14.37 -15.78
C PRO A 293 19.73 13.34 -14.65
N ILE A 294 20.84 12.70 -14.28
CA ILE A 294 20.90 11.76 -13.15
C ILE A 294 20.66 12.55 -11.85
N ASP A 295 19.79 12.01 -11.00
CA ASP A 295 19.39 12.58 -9.70
C ASP A 295 19.15 11.42 -8.73
N PRO A 296 20.24 10.78 -8.24
CA PRO A 296 20.15 9.40 -7.83
C PRO A 296 19.80 9.26 -6.34
N ASN A 297 18.77 8.49 -6.06
CA ASN A 297 18.54 7.90 -4.74
C ASN A 297 18.44 6.37 -4.79
N ILE A 298 18.54 5.77 -5.99
CA ILE A 298 18.72 4.34 -6.17
C ILE A 298 20.00 4.04 -6.95
N CYS A 299 20.56 2.84 -6.80
CA CYS A 299 21.57 2.32 -7.71
C CYS A 299 21.47 0.80 -7.87
N PHE A 300 22.16 0.26 -8.87
CA PHE A 300 22.40 -1.18 -8.96
C PHE A 300 23.62 -1.57 -8.12
N ALA A 301 23.59 -2.75 -7.52
CA ALA A 301 24.78 -3.39 -6.96
C ALA A 301 25.45 -4.30 -8.01
N GLU A 302 26.64 -4.83 -7.69
CA GLU A 302 27.32 -5.83 -8.54
C GLU A 302 26.52 -7.11 -8.74
N THR A 303 25.59 -7.42 -7.82
CA THR A 303 24.65 -8.54 -7.97
C THR A 303 23.60 -8.30 -9.05
N GLY A 304 23.47 -7.06 -9.51
CA GLY A 304 22.41 -6.62 -10.41
C GLY A 304 21.10 -6.26 -9.72
N CYS A 305 21.01 -6.33 -8.40
CA CYS A 305 19.82 -5.90 -7.67
C CYS A 305 19.78 -4.38 -7.54
N VAL A 306 18.59 -3.80 -7.38
CA VAL A 306 18.39 -2.35 -7.20
C VAL A 306 18.22 -2.00 -5.72
N PHE A 307 18.98 -1.02 -5.26
CA PHE A 307 18.98 -0.54 -3.88
C PHE A 307 18.51 0.90 -3.80
N LEU A 308 17.71 1.22 -2.78
CA LEU A 308 17.34 2.56 -2.35
C LEU A 308 18.28 3.03 -1.23
N PHE A 309 18.79 4.24 -1.37
CA PHE A 309 19.56 4.90 -0.31
C PHE A 309 18.65 5.83 0.49
N ALA A 310 18.55 5.56 1.78
CA ALA A 310 17.82 6.39 2.72
C ALA A 310 18.44 6.26 4.10
N ASN A 311 18.50 7.35 4.87
CA ASN A 311 18.95 7.34 6.26
C ASN A 311 20.32 6.67 6.50
N ASN A 312 21.28 6.90 5.58
CA ASN A 312 22.60 6.27 5.58
C ASN A 312 22.56 4.72 5.57
N ARG A 313 21.54 4.15 4.94
CA ARG A 313 21.37 2.71 4.71
C ARG A 313 21.03 2.43 3.25
N SER A 314 21.37 1.22 2.82
CA SER A 314 21.03 0.66 1.53
C SER A 314 19.91 -0.37 1.70
N TYR A 315 18.78 -0.13 1.06
CA TYR A 315 17.62 -1.00 1.10
C TYR A 315 17.46 -1.72 -0.23
N LEU A 316 17.55 -3.04 -0.25
CA LEU A 316 17.17 -3.83 -1.41
C LEU A 316 15.68 -3.58 -1.69
N LEU A 317 15.36 -3.14 -2.90
CA LEU A 317 13.98 -2.99 -3.34
C LEU A 317 13.50 -4.31 -3.92
N ASP A 318 12.61 -4.99 -3.21
CA ASP A 318 12.26 -6.40 -3.48
C ASP A 318 10.75 -6.64 -3.45
N THR A 319 10.10 -6.60 -4.62
CA THR A 319 8.68 -6.96 -4.74
C THR A 319 8.41 -8.46 -4.53
N GLY A 320 9.45 -9.30 -4.60
CA GLY A 320 9.40 -10.74 -4.27
C GLY A 320 9.52 -11.01 -2.76
N GLY A 321 9.82 -10.00 -1.94
CA GLY A 321 9.81 -10.12 -0.48
C GLY A 321 8.42 -9.93 0.13
N GLU A 322 7.93 -10.90 0.89
CA GLU A 322 6.62 -10.83 1.59
C GLU A 322 6.53 -9.67 2.59
N GLY A 323 7.67 -9.28 3.18
CA GLY A 323 7.77 -8.24 4.19
C GLY A 323 9.04 -7.40 4.02
N SER A 324 9.12 -6.31 4.78
CA SER A 324 10.36 -5.53 4.88
C SER A 324 11.19 -6.03 6.06
N PHE A 325 12.50 -6.18 5.88
CA PHE A 325 13.41 -6.72 6.89
C PHE A 325 14.53 -5.75 7.19
N ILE A 326 14.95 -5.71 8.45
CA ILE A 326 16.06 -4.86 8.86
C ILE A 326 16.94 -5.54 9.91
N HIS A 327 18.24 -5.26 9.80
CA HIS A 327 19.22 -5.65 10.78
C HIS A 327 19.37 -4.56 11.86
N THR A 328 19.18 -4.94 13.12
CA THR A 328 19.10 -4.00 14.26
C THR A 328 19.54 -4.67 15.57
N PRO A 329 20.10 -3.94 16.55
CA PRO A 329 20.34 -4.48 17.89
C PRO A 329 19.07 -4.46 18.77
N ASP A 330 17.94 -3.99 18.23
CA ASP A 330 16.64 -3.98 18.89
C ASP A 330 16.11 -5.41 19.04
N THR A 331 15.59 -5.74 20.22
CA THR A 331 15.03 -7.07 20.53
C THR A 331 13.56 -7.18 20.20
N ALA A 332 12.87 -6.07 19.90
CA ALA A 332 11.50 -6.10 19.41
C ALA A 332 11.44 -6.89 18.08
N SER A 333 10.40 -7.70 17.89
CA SER A 333 10.22 -8.49 16.66
C SER A 333 9.87 -7.62 15.45
N VAL A 334 9.20 -6.49 15.69
CA VAL A 334 8.74 -5.55 14.66
C VAL A 334 9.06 -4.12 15.09
N LYS A 335 9.38 -3.26 14.13
CA LYS A 335 9.61 -1.83 14.36
C LYS A 335 9.13 -1.00 13.18
N VAL A 336 8.56 0.16 13.46
CA VAL A 336 8.29 1.18 12.44
C VAL A 336 9.44 2.17 12.39
N MET A 337 9.96 2.42 11.19
CA MET A 337 11.03 3.40 10.94
C MET A 337 10.72 4.18 9.67
N ASP A 338 11.07 5.46 9.67
CA ASP A 338 10.95 6.28 8.46
C ASP A 338 11.97 5.87 7.41
N VAL A 339 11.54 5.82 6.15
CA VAL A 339 12.38 5.67 4.95
C VAL A 339 11.91 6.72 3.95
N ASN A 340 12.67 7.81 3.80
CA ASN A 340 12.26 8.97 2.99
C ASN A 340 10.84 9.44 3.33
N ASP A 341 10.61 9.77 4.61
CA ASP A 341 9.32 10.23 5.15
C ASP A 341 8.15 9.22 5.06
N CYS A 342 8.45 7.96 4.74
CA CYS A 342 7.49 6.87 4.74
C CYS A 342 7.64 6.02 6.02
N PRO A 343 6.62 5.93 6.90
CA PRO A 343 6.69 5.09 8.10
C PRO A 343 6.55 3.60 7.75
N VAL A 344 7.68 2.94 7.51
CA VAL A 344 7.73 1.53 7.08
C VAL A 344 7.82 0.60 8.29
N GLN A 345 6.99 -0.44 8.30
CA GLN A 345 7.08 -1.52 9.28
C GLN A 345 8.10 -2.58 8.82
N PHE A 346 9.07 -2.87 9.69
CA PHE A 346 10.12 -3.87 9.47
C PHE A 346 9.98 -5.05 10.45
N PHE A 347 10.28 -6.25 9.95
CA PHE A 347 10.63 -7.41 10.77
C PHE A 347 12.11 -7.34 11.12
N ASN A 348 12.41 -7.42 12.41
CA ASN A 348 13.76 -7.22 12.91
C ASN A 348 14.54 -8.54 12.92
N THR A 349 15.77 -8.49 12.41
CA THR A 349 16.78 -9.53 12.62
C THR A 349 17.88 -8.97 13.53
N TYR A 350 18.04 -9.58 14.70
CA TYR A 350 19.00 -9.10 15.69
C TYR A 350 20.45 -9.22 15.17
N THR A 351 21.20 -8.11 15.21
CA THR A 351 22.66 -8.13 15.03
C THR A 351 23.33 -6.95 15.74
N ALA A 352 24.52 -7.20 16.31
CA ALA A 352 25.37 -6.18 16.91
C ALA A 352 26.38 -5.58 15.91
N ASP A 353 26.58 -6.22 14.75
CA ASP A 353 27.57 -5.81 13.75
C ASP A 353 27.20 -4.46 13.11
N SER A 354 28.14 -3.51 13.06
CA SER A 354 27.86 -2.16 12.53
C SER A 354 27.72 -2.13 11.02
N ILE A 355 28.37 -3.05 10.29
CA ILE A 355 28.34 -3.09 8.82
C ILE A 355 27.01 -3.68 8.34
N THR A 356 26.61 -4.82 8.90
CA THR A 356 25.35 -5.50 8.56
C THR A 356 24.13 -4.59 8.81
N ARG A 357 24.20 -3.72 9.83
CA ARG A 357 23.15 -2.72 10.15
C ARG A 357 22.96 -1.65 9.08
N GLN A 358 23.86 -1.51 8.12
CA GLN A 358 23.73 -0.55 7.01
C GLN A 358 22.86 -1.08 5.86
N SER A 359 22.36 -2.32 5.96
CA SER A 359 21.53 -2.97 4.96
C SER A 359 20.12 -3.28 5.47
N GLY A 360 19.18 -3.32 4.54
CA GLY A 360 17.80 -3.72 4.77
C GLY A 360 17.13 -4.17 3.48
N LEU A 361 15.89 -4.64 3.59
CA LEU A 361 15.05 -5.06 2.48
C LEU A 361 13.69 -4.37 2.60
N LEU A 362 13.21 -3.79 1.51
CA LEU A 362 11.89 -3.21 1.38
C LEU A 362 11.03 -4.12 0.49
N GLY A 363 10.14 -4.86 1.15
CA GLY A 363 9.32 -5.89 0.52
C GLY A 363 8.11 -5.33 -0.22
N PHE A 364 7.26 -6.22 -0.75
CA PHE A 364 5.96 -5.91 -1.34
C PHE A 364 5.14 -4.87 -0.55
N PRO A 365 5.01 -4.94 0.80
CA PRO A 365 4.25 -3.95 1.57
C PRO A 365 4.74 -2.50 1.42
N PHE A 366 6.02 -2.28 1.12
CA PHE A 366 6.57 -0.93 0.90
C PHE A 366 6.02 -0.32 -0.39
N PHE A 367 6.14 -1.01 -1.52
CA PHE A 367 5.57 -0.58 -2.80
C PHE A 367 4.06 -0.39 -2.70
N TYR A 368 3.42 -1.32 -1.99
CA TYR A 368 1.99 -1.41 -1.82
C TYR A 368 1.42 -0.38 -0.82
N GLY A 369 2.27 0.34 -0.10
CA GLY A 369 1.88 1.45 0.79
C GLY A 369 1.50 2.72 0.03
N PHE A 370 2.15 2.96 -1.12
CA PHE A 370 1.91 4.12 -1.97
C PHE A 370 0.59 4.01 -2.75
N GLU A 371 -0.02 5.16 -3.07
CA GLU A 371 -1.04 5.21 -4.12
C GLU A 371 -0.40 4.92 -5.49
N THR A 372 0.72 5.60 -5.76
CA THR A 372 1.58 5.33 -6.90
C THR A 372 3.05 5.47 -6.48
N CYS A 373 3.92 4.59 -6.97
CA CYS A 373 5.37 4.80 -6.89
C CYS A 373 6.06 4.44 -8.20
N THR A 374 7.28 4.93 -8.39
CA THR A 374 8.00 4.86 -9.66
C THR A 374 9.45 4.48 -9.42
N LEU A 375 9.92 3.46 -10.12
CA LEU A 375 11.33 3.21 -10.37
C LEU A 375 11.71 3.85 -11.71
N ASN A 376 12.63 4.80 -11.67
CA ASN A 376 13.09 5.51 -12.86
C ASN A 376 14.57 5.19 -13.10
N PHE A 377 14.83 4.35 -14.10
CA PHE A 377 16.18 3.91 -14.45
C PHE A 377 16.95 4.96 -15.28
N ASP A 378 16.26 5.93 -15.89
CA ASP A 378 16.92 7.04 -16.57
C ASP A 378 17.45 8.07 -15.57
N ARG A 379 16.72 8.40 -14.51
CA ARG A 379 17.23 9.32 -13.46
C ARG A 379 17.98 8.62 -12.33
N MET A 380 17.85 7.30 -12.26
CA MET A 380 18.27 6.49 -11.11
C MET A 380 17.60 6.94 -9.81
N ASN A 381 16.28 7.17 -9.86
CA ASN A 381 15.50 7.52 -8.68
C ASN A 381 14.27 6.65 -8.45
N PHE A 382 13.91 6.53 -7.18
CA PHE A 382 12.64 6.05 -6.68
C PHE A 382 11.86 7.21 -6.07
N SER A 383 10.59 7.29 -6.38
CA SER A 383 9.66 8.28 -5.83
C SER A 383 8.29 7.67 -5.66
N GLY A 384 7.53 8.12 -4.66
CA GLY A 384 6.14 7.70 -4.47
C GLY A 384 5.25 8.81 -3.94
N LYS A 385 3.94 8.60 -4.03
CA LYS A 385 2.90 9.52 -3.56
C LYS A 385 1.99 8.84 -2.54
N ASP A 386 1.58 9.62 -1.55
CA ASP A 386 0.55 9.26 -0.57
C ASP A 386 0.78 7.91 0.09
N TYR A 387 2.01 7.69 0.58
CA TYR A 387 2.36 6.50 1.34
C TYR A 387 1.51 6.40 2.60
N GLN A 388 0.92 5.23 2.81
CA GLN A 388 0.25 4.89 4.05
C GLN A 388 0.75 3.54 4.53
N LEU A 389 0.95 3.41 5.85
CA LEU A 389 1.13 2.10 6.46
C LEU A 389 -0.23 1.41 6.50
N ARG A 390 -0.45 0.48 5.57
CA ARG A 390 -1.78 -0.09 5.31
C ARG A 390 -2.05 -1.22 6.29
N LYS A 391 -3.17 -1.11 6.98
CA LYS A 391 -3.68 -2.12 7.91
C LYS A 391 -4.53 -3.15 7.17
N ASN A 392 -4.58 -4.37 7.69
CA ASN A 392 -5.55 -5.37 7.25
C ASN A 392 -6.95 -5.10 7.87
N TYR A 393 -7.98 -5.81 7.39
CA TYR A 393 -9.34 -5.62 7.88
C TYR A 393 -9.50 -5.86 9.39
N SER A 394 -8.80 -6.83 9.94
CA SER A 394 -8.89 -7.19 11.36
C SER A 394 -8.32 -6.09 12.25
N GLU A 395 -7.24 -5.43 11.83
CA GLU A 395 -6.66 -4.29 12.56
C GLU A 395 -7.61 -3.10 12.60
N TYR A 396 -8.31 -2.80 11.50
CA TYR A 396 -9.33 -1.74 11.50
C TYR A 396 -10.51 -2.07 12.43
N ILE A 397 -11.03 -3.30 12.35
CA ILE A 397 -12.15 -3.76 13.20
C ILE A 397 -11.74 -3.74 14.68
N ASN A 398 -10.58 -4.32 15.02
CA ASN A 398 -10.12 -4.44 16.40
C ASN A 398 -9.75 -3.09 17.04
N SER A 399 -9.26 -2.13 16.24
CA SER A 399 -8.99 -0.77 16.72
C SER A 399 -10.23 0.12 16.76
N GLY A 400 -11.37 -0.34 16.24
CA GLY A 400 -12.58 0.46 16.11
C GLY A 400 -12.48 1.57 15.05
N ASP A 401 -11.46 1.57 14.20
CA ASP A 401 -11.30 2.55 13.11
C ASP A 401 -12.17 2.19 11.90
N ILE A 402 -13.48 2.26 12.09
CA ILE A 402 -14.50 1.93 11.09
C ILE A 402 -14.48 2.90 9.91
N MET A 403 -14.16 4.18 10.15
CA MET A 403 -13.99 5.15 9.06
C MET A 403 -12.78 4.82 8.19
N GLY A 404 -11.69 4.32 8.78
CA GLY A 404 -10.55 3.77 8.06
C GLY A 404 -10.93 2.52 7.26
N LEU A 405 -11.72 1.61 7.84
CA LEU A 405 -12.26 0.43 7.16
C LEU A 405 -13.06 0.80 5.90
N ASP A 406 -14.00 1.76 6.02
CA ASP A 406 -14.80 2.26 4.90
C ASP A 406 -13.93 2.94 3.83
N ALA A 407 -12.94 3.74 4.25
CA ALA A 407 -12.02 4.42 3.33
C ALA A 407 -11.13 3.44 2.55
N GLN A 408 -10.85 2.26 3.10
CA GLN A 408 -10.01 1.23 2.48
C GLN A 408 -10.82 0.06 1.92
N TYR A 409 -12.15 0.19 1.85
CA TYR A 409 -13.06 -0.92 1.52
C TYR A 409 -12.69 -1.61 0.20
N GLU A 410 -12.55 -0.87 -0.91
CA GLU A 410 -12.24 -1.46 -2.22
C GLU A 410 -10.93 -2.27 -2.19
N ARG A 411 -9.92 -1.74 -1.49
CA ARG A 411 -8.63 -2.40 -1.35
C ARG A 411 -8.75 -3.66 -0.50
N ILE A 412 -9.42 -3.57 0.63
CA ILE A 412 -9.63 -4.71 1.54
C ILE A 412 -10.42 -5.81 0.83
N GLU A 413 -11.49 -5.46 0.12
CA GLU A 413 -12.30 -6.38 -0.66
C GLU A 413 -11.44 -7.18 -1.66
N LYS A 414 -10.51 -6.52 -2.35
CA LYS A 414 -9.62 -7.14 -3.34
C LYS A 414 -8.42 -7.89 -2.76
N THR A 415 -8.06 -7.67 -1.49
CA THR A 415 -6.82 -8.22 -0.88
C THR A 415 -7.03 -9.26 0.19
N THR A 416 -8.26 -9.39 0.69
CA THR A 416 -8.57 -10.31 1.78
C THR A 416 -9.19 -11.60 1.26
N ASP A 417 -9.17 -12.63 2.10
CA ASP A 417 -9.80 -13.92 1.82
C ASP A 417 -11.34 -13.80 1.90
N GLU A 418 -12.06 -14.89 1.64
CA GLU A 418 -13.53 -14.84 1.64
C GLU A 418 -14.11 -14.50 3.02
N ILE A 419 -13.52 -15.03 4.09
CA ILE A 419 -13.95 -14.76 5.47
C ILE A 419 -13.77 -13.28 5.79
N GLY A 420 -12.59 -12.72 5.50
CA GLY A 420 -12.31 -11.29 5.67
C GLY A 420 -13.23 -10.40 4.85
N ARG A 421 -13.59 -10.80 3.62
CA ARG A 421 -14.55 -10.05 2.79
C ARG A 421 -15.94 -10.04 3.42
N TRP A 422 -16.43 -11.18 3.89
CA TRP A 422 -17.75 -11.27 4.51
C TRP A 422 -17.79 -10.56 5.86
N LEU A 423 -16.73 -10.65 6.68
CA LEU A 423 -16.62 -9.87 7.91
C LEU A 423 -16.63 -8.38 7.63
N THR A 424 -15.81 -7.91 6.70
CA THR A 424 -15.77 -6.49 6.30
C THR A 424 -17.13 -6.01 5.85
N ASN A 425 -17.80 -6.78 4.97
CA ASN A 425 -19.13 -6.44 4.49
C ASN A 425 -20.21 -6.44 5.57
N ALA A 426 -20.15 -7.36 6.54
CA ALA A 426 -21.07 -7.36 7.67
C ALA A 426 -20.92 -6.08 8.50
N PHE A 427 -19.69 -5.71 8.87
CA PHE A 427 -19.40 -4.49 9.64
C PHE A 427 -19.79 -3.22 8.87
N ILE A 428 -19.39 -3.12 7.60
CA ILE A 428 -19.74 -1.96 6.77
C ILE A 428 -21.25 -1.88 6.55
N GLY A 429 -21.94 -2.99 6.27
CA GLY A 429 -23.39 -3.02 6.12
C GLY A 429 -24.12 -2.46 7.34
N PHE A 430 -23.73 -2.90 8.55
CA PHE A 430 -24.30 -2.37 9.79
C PHE A 430 -24.03 -0.86 9.95
N MET A 431 -22.80 -0.42 9.72
CA MET A 431 -22.38 0.97 9.88
C MET A 431 -22.93 1.89 8.76
N LYS A 432 -23.34 1.31 7.63
CA LYS A 432 -24.08 1.97 6.55
C LYS A 432 -25.60 1.90 6.76
N ASN A 433 -26.06 1.60 7.98
CA ASN A 433 -27.49 1.50 8.30
C ASN A 433 -28.25 0.54 7.37
N ASN A 434 -27.58 -0.53 6.90
CA ASN A 434 -28.14 -1.60 6.09
C ASN A 434 -28.11 -2.92 6.90
N PRO A 435 -29.02 -3.08 7.89
CA PRO A 435 -29.05 -4.25 8.75
C PRO A 435 -29.35 -5.54 7.98
N GLU A 436 -30.08 -5.49 6.87
CA GLU A 436 -30.39 -6.65 6.02
C GLU A 436 -29.13 -7.22 5.37
N SER A 437 -28.30 -6.35 4.79
CA SER A 437 -26.99 -6.75 4.26
C SER A 437 -26.09 -7.33 5.35
N CYS A 438 -26.07 -6.71 6.53
CA CYS A 438 -25.32 -7.26 7.65
C CYS A 438 -25.81 -8.68 8.02
N ILE A 439 -27.12 -8.88 8.14
CA ILE A 439 -27.72 -10.19 8.44
C ILE A 439 -27.29 -11.21 7.37
N HIS A 440 -27.41 -10.89 6.08
CA HIS A 440 -27.00 -11.76 4.98
C HIS A 440 -25.54 -12.26 5.11
N TYR A 441 -24.60 -11.35 5.38
CA TYR A 441 -23.19 -11.73 5.51
C TYR A 441 -22.91 -12.50 6.81
N THR A 442 -23.55 -12.12 7.93
CA THR A 442 -23.43 -12.88 9.18
C THR A 442 -24.05 -14.28 9.08
N ASP A 443 -25.14 -14.46 8.32
CA ASP A 443 -25.72 -15.77 7.99
C ASP A 443 -24.73 -16.63 7.21
N SER A 444 -24.11 -16.06 6.18
CA SER A 444 -23.13 -16.76 5.36
C SER A 444 -21.91 -17.20 6.19
N LEU A 445 -21.39 -16.30 7.04
CA LEU A 445 -20.29 -16.58 7.98
C LEU A 445 -20.63 -17.71 8.96
N LEU A 446 -21.79 -17.64 9.62
CA LEU A 446 -22.23 -18.62 10.60
C LEU A 446 -22.60 -19.97 9.97
N GLY A 447 -23.08 -19.97 8.73
CA GLY A 447 -23.45 -21.19 8.00
C GLY A 447 -22.27 -21.93 7.38
N LYS A 448 -21.27 -21.22 6.86
CA LYS A 448 -20.14 -21.81 6.13
C LYS A 448 -18.84 -21.88 6.92
N TYR A 449 -18.60 -20.91 7.81
CA TYR A 449 -17.28 -20.67 8.41
C TYR A 449 -17.28 -20.68 9.94
N GLN A 450 -18.25 -21.35 10.55
CA GLN A 450 -18.43 -21.31 12.00
C GLN A 450 -17.19 -21.81 12.78
N GLN A 451 -16.49 -22.83 12.25
CA GLN A 451 -15.32 -23.41 12.90
C GLN A 451 -14.08 -22.52 12.74
N GLU A 452 -13.94 -21.90 11.57
CA GLU A 452 -12.82 -21.03 11.19
C GLU A 452 -12.87 -19.66 11.88
N LEU A 453 -14.07 -19.19 12.26
CA LEU A 453 -14.24 -17.93 12.99
C LEU A 453 -13.56 -17.92 14.37
N GLY A 454 -13.40 -19.08 15.01
CA GLY A 454 -12.84 -19.21 16.35
C GLY A 454 -13.52 -18.24 17.34
N GLY A 455 -12.73 -17.43 18.04
CA GLY A 455 -13.24 -16.43 19.00
C GLY A 455 -14.10 -15.31 18.37
N SER A 456 -13.98 -15.08 17.06
CA SER A 456 -14.73 -14.04 16.34
C SER A 456 -16.22 -14.36 16.19
N ILE A 457 -16.63 -15.61 16.46
CA ILE A 457 -18.04 -16.03 16.36
C ILE A 457 -18.97 -15.18 17.22
N LEU A 458 -18.53 -14.78 18.42
CA LEU A 458 -19.32 -13.95 19.32
C LEU A 458 -19.53 -12.54 18.76
N SER A 459 -18.51 -11.97 18.13
CA SER A 459 -18.63 -10.67 17.45
C SER A 459 -19.61 -10.72 16.28
N VAL A 460 -19.59 -11.80 15.49
CA VAL A 460 -20.53 -12.02 14.38
C VAL A 460 -21.96 -12.16 14.89
N LEU A 461 -22.18 -12.95 15.95
CA LEU A 461 -23.50 -13.13 16.56
C LEU A 461 -24.03 -11.82 17.16
N ASN A 462 -23.18 -11.05 17.85
CA ASN A 462 -23.56 -9.76 18.43
C ASN A 462 -23.94 -8.75 17.34
N LEU A 463 -23.16 -8.68 16.25
CA LEU A 463 -23.44 -7.80 15.11
C LEU A 463 -24.77 -8.16 14.42
N ARG A 464 -25.04 -9.46 14.27
CA ARG A 464 -26.32 -9.97 13.77
C ARG A 464 -27.48 -9.60 14.69
N ALA A 465 -27.32 -9.81 16.00
CA ALA A 465 -28.36 -9.48 16.98
C ALA A 465 -28.68 -7.98 17.00
N ALA A 466 -27.65 -7.13 16.92
CA ALA A 466 -27.83 -5.68 16.79
C ALA A 466 -28.61 -5.31 15.51
N SER A 467 -28.30 -5.96 14.38
CA SER A 467 -29.02 -5.74 13.11
C SER A 467 -30.49 -6.16 13.17
N LEU A 468 -30.80 -7.30 13.80
CA LEU A 468 -32.18 -7.73 14.05
C LEU A 468 -32.93 -6.75 14.95
N ALA A 469 -32.29 -6.25 16.01
CA ALA A 469 -32.87 -5.23 16.88
C ALA A 469 -33.11 -3.91 16.13
N TYR A 470 -32.26 -3.53 15.16
CA TYR A 470 -32.48 -2.37 14.29
C TYR A 470 -33.73 -2.52 13.41
N LEU A 471 -34.05 -3.74 12.99
CA LEU A 471 -35.28 -4.07 12.25
C LEU A 471 -36.50 -4.25 13.17
N GLY A 472 -36.34 -4.18 14.49
CA GLY A 472 -37.40 -4.42 15.46
C GLY A 472 -37.77 -5.89 15.64
N MET A 473 -36.93 -6.80 15.17
CA MET A 473 -37.04 -8.26 15.40
C MET A 473 -36.44 -8.62 16.76
N TYR A 474 -37.06 -8.09 17.82
CA TYR A 474 -36.49 -8.15 19.17
C TYR A 474 -36.44 -9.55 19.76
N LYS A 475 -37.37 -10.44 19.38
CA LYS A 475 -37.36 -11.81 19.85
C LYS A 475 -36.12 -12.55 19.34
N GLU A 476 -35.89 -12.53 18.03
CA GLU A 476 -34.74 -13.16 17.39
C GLU A 476 -33.42 -12.51 17.84
N ALA A 477 -33.39 -11.18 17.97
CA ALA A 477 -32.24 -10.47 18.52
C ALA A 477 -31.94 -10.90 19.97
N GLY A 478 -32.97 -11.02 20.80
CA GLY A 478 -32.88 -11.45 22.19
C GLY A 478 -32.36 -12.88 22.32
N GLU A 479 -32.85 -13.82 21.51
CA GLU A 479 -32.36 -15.20 21.51
C GLU A 479 -30.86 -15.28 21.22
N LEU A 480 -30.36 -14.51 20.24
CA LEU A 480 -28.93 -14.43 19.94
C LEU A 480 -28.13 -13.74 21.06
N MET A 481 -28.63 -12.63 21.60
CA MET A 481 -27.97 -11.92 22.71
C MET A 481 -27.87 -12.79 23.95
N LYS A 482 -28.88 -13.63 24.22
CA LYS A 482 -28.85 -14.60 25.33
C LYS A 482 -27.72 -15.60 25.18
N ILE A 483 -27.48 -16.11 23.97
CA ILE A 483 -26.35 -16.99 23.67
C ILE A 483 -25.03 -16.24 23.92
N CYS A 484 -24.91 -15.01 23.41
CA CYS A 484 -23.70 -14.23 23.56
C CYS A 484 -23.42 -13.89 25.04
N ALA A 485 -24.47 -13.59 25.83
CA ALA A 485 -24.36 -13.28 27.26
C ALA A 485 -23.85 -14.43 28.12
N GLN A 486 -23.98 -15.68 27.67
CA GLN A 486 -23.39 -16.83 28.37
C GLN A 486 -21.85 -16.81 28.32
N ALA A 487 -21.29 -16.26 27.23
CA ALA A 487 -19.84 -16.17 27.04
C ALA A 487 -19.27 -14.82 27.51
N VAL A 488 -20.04 -13.73 27.34
CA VAL A 488 -19.66 -12.38 27.74
C VAL A 488 -20.81 -11.79 28.58
N PRO A 489 -20.79 -11.91 29.92
CA PRO A 489 -21.90 -11.45 30.75
C PRO A 489 -22.28 -9.97 30.57
N ASP A 490 -21.34 -9.12 30.17
CA ASP A 490 -21.56 -7.67 30.01
C ASP A 490 -22.59 -7.30 28.93
N ILE A 491 -22.87 -8.19 27.97
CA ILE A 491 -23.89 -7.97 26.92
C ILE A 491 -25.30 -8.41 27.33
N ILE A 492 -25.50 -8.85 28.59
CA ILE A 492 -26.83 -9.19 29.13
C ILE A 492 -27.82 -8.02 29.06
N ASN A 493 -27.34 -6.78 29.18
CA ASN A 493 -28.17 -5.58 29.09
C ASN A 493 -28.89 -5.50 27.73
N GLY A 494 -28.24 -5.92 26.64
CA GLY A 494 -28.84 -5.98 25.32
C GLY A 494 -30.00 -6.99 25.25
N TYR A 495 -29.80 -8.18 25.83
CA TYR A 495 -30.85 -9.20 25.93
C TYR A 495 -32.06 -8.68 26.69
N ASN A 496 -31.85 -8.10 27.89
CA ASN A 496 -32.91 -7.56 28.72
C ASN A 496 -33.71 -6.47 28.01
N LYS A 497 -33.02 -5.58 27.27
CA LYS A 497 -33.64 -4.57 26.43
C LYS A 497 -34.50 -5.18 25.31
N CYS A 498 -34.02 -6.22 24.63
CA CYS A 498 -34.78 -6.90 23.58
C CYS A 498 -36.06 -7.54 24.12
N VAL A 499 -35.97 -8.25 25.27
CA VAL A 499 -37.15 -8.84 25.93
C VAL A 499 -38.18 -7.77 26.29
N ALA A 500 -37.74 -6.62 26.81
CA ALA A 500 -38.64 -5.53 27.17
C ALA A 500 -39.32 -4.88 25.94
N LEU A 501 -38.68 -4.90 24.78
CA LEU A 501 -39.19 -4.31 23.54
C LEU A 501 -40.02 -5.28 22.67
N GLU A 502 -39.91 -6.60 22.90
CA GLU A 502 -40.63 -7.63 22.15
C GLU A 502 -42.15 -7.37 21.99
N PRO A 503 -42.89 -6.93 23.03
CA PRO A 503 -44.34 -6.69 22.90
C PRO A 503 -44.73 -5.55 21.94
N PHE A 504 -43.78 -4.68 21.58
CA PHE A 504 -44.04 -3.47 20.79
C PHE A 504 -43.65 -3.65 19.31
N GLY A 505 -42.58 -4.41 19.05
CA GLY A 505 -42.03 -4.61 17.72
C GLY A 505 -41.44 -3.33 17.10
N ALA A 506 -41.22 -3.35 15.78
CA ALA A 506 -40.53 -2.29 15.06
C ALA A 506 -41.19 -0.91 15.15
N GLN A 507 -40.36 0.12 15.15
CA GLN A 507 -40.77 1.50 14.81
C GLN A 507 -41.17 1.54 13.33
N ARG A 508 -42.34 2.10 13.01
CA ARG A 508 -42.88 2.10 11.64
C ARG A 508 -43.17 3.52 11.18
N LEU A 509 -42.62 3.89 10.03
CA LEU A 509 -42.92 5.17 9.37
C LEU A 509 -44.09 4.98 8.41
N ILE A 510 -45.10 5.83 8.56
CA ILE A 510 -46.29 5.88 7.71
C ILE A 510 -46.32 7.26 7.07
N TRP A 511 -45.99 7.30 5.79
CA TRP A 511 -45.99 8.52 4.98
C TRP A 511 -47.38 8.76 4.41
N THR A 512 -47.96 9.93 4.72
CA THR A 512 -49.20 10.38 4.05
C THR A 512 -48.90 11.19 2.79
N LYS A 513 -47.67 11.71 2.68
CA LYS A 513 -47.11 12.40 1.51
C LYS A 513 -45.65 12.00 1.34
N PRO A 514 -45.11 12.02 0.10
CA PRO A 514 -43.72 11.67 -0.17
C PRO A 514 -42.71 12.70 0.38
N GLU A 515 -43.17 13.91 0.71
CA GLU A 515 -42.36 14.97 1.30
C GLU A 515 -43.13 15.60 2.46
N VAL A 516 -42.43 15.83 3.57
CA VAL A 516 -42.97 16.48 4.76
C VAL A 516 -42.07 17.64 5.15
N SER A 517 -42.65 18.83 5.21
CA SER A 517 -41.95 20.06 5.54
C SER A 517 -42.37 20.58 6.91
N ILE A 518 -41.39 20.78 7.78
CA ILE A 518 -41.59 21.19 9.17
C ILE A 518 -40.83 22.49 9.41
N SER A 519 -41.55 23.53 9.82
CA SER A 519 -40.92 24.76 10.31
C SER A 519 -40.28 24.50 11.66
N THR A 520 -39.06 24.99 11.83
CA THR A 520 -38.28 24.83 13.05
C THR A 520 -37.95 26.18 13.66
N THR A 521 -37.50 26.17 14.90
CA THR A 521 -36.83 27.32 15.52
C THR A 521 -35.49 26.82 16.01
N LEU A 522 -34.41 27.44 15.53
CA LEU A 522 -33.06 27.15 16.02
C LEU A 522 -32.83 27.97 17.29
N ASP A 523 -32.54 27.29 18.40
CA ASP A 523 -32.08 27.92 19.64
C ASP A 523 -30.75 27.30 20.09
N GLU A 524 -30.27 27.69 21.28
CA GLU A 524 -29.03 27.19 21.87
C GLU A 524 -29.02 25.68 22.10
N LYS A 525 -30.19 25.04 22.18
CA LYS A 525 -30.37 23.60 22.44
C LYS A 525 -30.59 22.78 21.15
N GLY A 526 -30.90 23.43 20.02
CA GLY A 526 -30.95 22.79 18.71
C GLY A 526 -32.18 23.15 17.88
N LEU A 527 -32.61 22.24 17.00
CA LEU A 527 -33.73 22.45 16.07
C LEU A 527 -35.06 22.07 16.74
N LEU A 528 -35.74 23.05 17.32
CA LEU A 528 -37.04 22.87 17.94
C LEU A 528 -38.14 22.72 16.90
N VAL A 529 -38.90 21.63 16.97
CA VAL A 529 -40.05 21.35 16.12
C VAL A 529 -41.32 21.12 16.94
N ARG A 530 -42.47 21.30 16.30
CA ARG A 530 -43.78 21.00 16.89
C ARG A 530 -44.30 19.69 16.33
N GLY A 531 -44.72 18.80 17.23
CA GLY A 531 -45.35 17.54 16.87
C GLY A 531 -46.50 17.19 17.80
N LYS A 532 -47.03 15.99 17.62
CA LYS A 532 -47.94 15.38 18.59
C LYS A 532 -47.43 14.01 19.00
N ILE A 533 -47.44 13.73 20.30
CA ILE A 533 -47.17 12.40 20.86
C ILE A 533 -48.46 11.92 21.49
N ASN A 534 -48.96 10.75 21.07
CA ASN A 534 -50.24 10.18 21.53
C ASN A 534 -51.39 11.22 21.51
N GLU A 535 -51.52 11.95 20.39
CA GLU A 535 -52.45 13.07 20.16
C GLU A 535 -52.25 14.35 21.00
N ILE A 536 -51.28 14.37 21.92
CA ILE A 536 -50.97 15.52 22.75
C ILE A 536 -49.90 16.37 22.06
N LYS A 537 -50.17 17.68 21.91
CA LYS A 537 -49.22 18.62 21.29
C LYS A 537 -47.96 18.76 22.14
N SER A 538 -46.81 18.62 21.51
CA SER A 538 -45.50 18.65 22.16
C SER A 538 -44.50 19.48 21.36
N LYS A 539 -43.55 20.07 22.09
CA LYS A 539 -42.33 20.64 21.52
C LYS A 539 -41.22 19.61 21.69
N LEU A 540 -40.40 19.43 20.67
CA LEU A 540 -39.37 18.41 20.65
C LEU A 540 -38.18 18.86 19.80
N TYR A 541 -36.98 18.42 20.15
CA TYR A 541 -35.75 18.75 19.41
C TYR A 541 -35.47 17.67 18.38
N PHE A 542 -35.31 18.08 17.11
CA PHE A 542 -34.81 17.20 16.05
C PHE A 542 -33.28 17.28 16.04
N ALA A 543 -32.62 16.21 16.48
CA ALA A 543 -31.24 16.28 16.94
C ALA A 543 -30.37 15.20 16.30
N PRO A 544 -29.93 15.36 15.03
CA PRO A 544 -29.02 14.42 14.37
C PRO A 544 -27.61 14.39 15.00
N ASP A 545 -27.33 15.32 15.89
CA ASP A 545 -26.15 15.42 16.75
C ASP A 545 -26.29 14.63 18.08
N HIS A 546 -27.43 13.97 18.31
CA HIS A 546 -27.67 13.13 19.49
C HIS A 546 -27.82 11.66 19.09
N SER A 547 -27.08 10.76 19.74
CA SER A 547 -27.15 9.32 19.44
C SER A 547 -28.51 8.71 19.76
N PHE A 548 -29.11 9.07 20.89
CA PHE A 548 -30.34 8.47 21.42
C PHE A 548 -31.48 9.48 21.49
N SER A 549 -32.69 9.03 21.17
CA SER A 549 -33.91 9.76 21.52
C SER A 549 -34.14 9.66 23.03
N SER A 550 -34.44 10.78 23.70
CA SER A 550 -34.59 10.84 25.15
C SER A 550 -35.78 11.67 25.60
N ILE A 551 -36.28 11.38 26.80
CA ILE A 551 -37.38 12.11 27.43
C ILE A 551 -37.30 12.04 28.96
N SER A 552 -37.84 13.05 29.65
CA SER A 552 -38.03 12.98 31.10
C SER A 552 -39.17 12.01 31.46
N GLU A 553 -39.09 11.38 32.62
CA GLU A 553 -40.17 10.49 33.09
C GLU A 553 -41.49 11.26 33.27
N ALA A 554 -41.42 12.49 33.78
CA ALA A 554 -42.58 13.35 33.98
C ALA A 554 -43.29 13.67 32.65
N ASP A 555 -42.52 13.98 31.59
CA ASP A 555 -43.09 14.24 30.27
C ASP A 555 -43.63 12.96 29.63
N ALA A 556 -42.96 11.82 29.78
CA ALA A 556 -43.46 10.53 29.30
C ALA A 556 -44.83 10.19 29.90
N GLN A 557 -45.00 10.39 31.22
CA GLN A 557 -46.28 10.21 31.91
C GLN A 557 -47.35 11.20 31.42
N LYS A 558 -46.99 12.49 31.29
CA LYS A 558 -47.89 13.54 30.76
C LYS A 558 -48.36 13.24 29.34
N LEU A 559 -47.50 12.65 28.52
CA LEU A 559 -47.79 12.25 27.15
C LEU A 559 -48.41 10.85 27.03
N LYS A 560 -48.75 10.23 28.17
CA LYS A 560 -49.41 8.91 28.23
C LYS A 560 -48.61 7.83 27.50
N MET A 561 -47.28 7.91 27.53
CA MET A 561 -46.40 6.91 26.94
C MET A 561 -46.34 5.67 27.83
N LYS A 562 -46.09 4.51 27.24
CA LYS A 562 -45.89 3.26 27.97
C LYS A 562 -44.47 3.23 28.50
N ILE A 563 -44.30 3.20 29.82
CA ILE A 563 -42.99 3.10 30.45
C ILE A 563 -42.67 1.63 30.69
N ILE A 564 -41.49 1.21 30.22
CA ILE A 564 -40.92 -0.12 30.47
C ILE A 564 -39.66 0.01 31.31
N GLU A 565 -39.40 -0.99 32.13
CA GLU A 565 -38.23 -1.11 32.98
C GLU A 565 -37.59 -2.48 32.79
N PHE A 566 -36.26 -2.51 32.72
CA PHE A 566 -35.50 -3.74 32.60
C PHE A 566 -34.15 -3.63 33.32
N GLU A 567 -33.55 -4.77 33.62
CA GLU A 567 -32.24 -4.85 34.26
C GLU A 567 -31.15 -4.39 33.28
N ASP A 568 -30.31 -3.46 33.73
CA ASP A 568 -29.20 -2.91 32.98
C ASP A 568 -28.12 -2.43 33.95
N SER A 569 -26.93 -3.01 33.89
CA SER A 569 -25.82 -2.70 34.81
C SER A 569 -25.32 -1.26 34.70
N THR A 570 -25.58 -0.57 33.59
CA THR A 570 -25.22 0.85 33.39
C THR A 570 -26.25 1.82 33.98
N GLY A 571 -27.44 1.31 34.32
CA GLY A 571 -28.53 2.09 34.87
C GLY A 571 -28.42 2.35 36.37
N LYS A 572 -29.07 3.42 36.84
CA LYS A 572 -29.14 3.76 38.27
C LYS A 572 -29.84 2.64 39.04
N GLY A 573 -29.15 2.03 40.00
CA GLY A 573 -29.68 0.89 40.75
C GLY A 573 -29.76 -0.42 39.95
N GLY A 574 -28.99 -0.54 38.86
CA GLY A 574 -28.98 -1.75 38.02
C GLY A 574 -30.19 -1.89 37.10
N LYS A 575 -30.93 -0.80 36.88
CA LYS A 575 -32.13 -0.78 36.04
C LYS A 575 -32.11 0.41 35.08
N LYS A 576 -32.62 0.19 33.87
CA LYS A 576 -32.86 1.23 32.87
C LYS A 576 -34.34 1.26 32.52
N ARG A 577 -34.84 2.46 32.21
CA ARG A 577 -36.23 2.70 31.85
C ARG A 577 -36.32 3.36 30.49
N MET A 578 -37.34 2.99 29.73
CA MET A 578 -37.64 3.55 28.41
C MET A 578 -39.11 3.90 28.33
N ALA A 579 -39.44 4.90 27.51
CA ALA A 579 -40.80 5.28 27.18
C ALA A 579 -41.11 4.96 25.72
N ILE A 580 -42.25 4.33 25.47
CA ILE A 580 -42.75 3.99 24.14
C ILE A 580 -43.99 4.84 23.86
N ALA A 581 -43.92 5.67 22.82
CA ALA A 581 -45.09 6.34 22.28
C ALA A 581 -45.81 5.41 21.31
N ASP A 582 -47.12 5.26 21.46
CA ASP A 582 -47.94 4.52 20.50
C ASP A 582 -47.90 5.24 19.14
N GLU A 583 -47.86 6.58 19.19
CA GLU A 583 -47.87 7.44 18.01
C GLU A 583 -47.05 8.73 18.20
N LEU A 584 -46.24 9.09 17.21
CA LEU A 584 -45.65 10.41 17.01
C LEU A 584 -46.06 10.96 15.64
N ARG A 585 -46.60 12.17 15.59
CA ARG A 585 -46.83 12.92 14.34
C ARG A 585 -45.87 14.09 14.22
N LEU A 586 -45.13 14.13 13.11
CA LEU A 586 -44.27 15.22 12.69
C LEU A 586 -44.78 15.76 11.35
N GLY A 587 -45.58 16.83 11.39
CA GLY A 587 -46.33 17.27 10.22
C GLY A 587 -47.25 16.15 9.70
N ASP A 588 -47.01 15.74 8.45
CA ASP A 588 -47.75 14.71 7.73
C ASP A 588 -47.10 13.30 7.85
N LEU A 589 -45.99 13.18 8.57
CA LEU A 589 -45.35 11.91 8.87
C LEU A 589 -45.90 11.35 10.19
N LEU A 590 -46.40 10.12 10.13
CA LEU A 590 -46.88 9.35 11.26
C LEU A 590 -45.87 8.26 11.61
N ILE A 591 -45.53 8.12 12.88
CA ILE A 591 -44.60 7.09 13.34
C ILE A 591 -45.21 6.33 14.52
N ASN A 592 -45.18 5.00 14.44
CA ASN A 592 -45.67 4.12 15.51
C ASN A 592 -44.53 3.56 16.34
N ASN A 593 -44.82 3.28 17.62
CA ASN A 593 -43.93 2.61 18.57
C ASN A 593 -42.61 3.35 18.82
N VAL A 594 -42.62 4.69 18.82
CA VAL A 594 -41.39 5.48 18.93
C VAL A 594 -40.77 5.31 20.31
N GLN A 595 -39.47 5.07 20.33
CA GLN A 595 -38.73 4.68 21.53
C GLN A 595 -37.90 5.85 22.05
N PHE A 596 -37.95 6.06 23.37
CA PHE A 596 -37.18 7.07 24.07
C PHE A 596 -36.51 6.47 25.30
N ASP A 597 -35.23 6.75 25.49
CA ASP A 597 -34.55 6.49 26.76
C ASP A 597 -35.04 7.51 27.80
N ILE A 598 -35.36 7.06 29.02
CA ILE A 598 -35.74 7.97 30.10
C ILE A 598 -34.47 8.52 30.77
N ALA A 599 -34.32 9.85 30.78
CA ALA A 599 -33.22 10.55 31.45
C ALA A 599 -33.75 11.67 32.35
N GLU A 600 -33.12 11.90 33.50
CA GLU A 600 -33.49 12.98 34.43
C GLU A 600 -33.24 14.35 33.79
N GLU A 601 -34.17 15.30 34.00
CA GLU A 601 -34.05 16.72 33.59
C GLU A 601 -33.75 16.98 32.10
N THR A 602 -34.19 16.08 31.20
CA THR A 602 -34.02 16.24 29.75
C THR A 602 -35.28 16.78 29.05
N GLU A 603 -35.09 17.52 27.98
CA GLU A 603 -36.15 17.88 27.04
C GLU A 603 -36.55 16.66 26.18
N ILE A 604 -37.61 16.77 25.38
CA ILE A 604 -37.98 15.72 24.43
C ILE A 604 -37.04 15.80 23.22
N VAL A 605 -36.16 14.82 23.07
CA VAL A 605 -35.15 14.77 21.99
C VAL A 605 -35.43 13.61 21.04
N LEU A 606 -35.44 13.89 19.74
CA LEU A 606 -35.41 12.89 18.68
C LEU A 606 -33.97 12.74 18.19
N GLY A 607 -33.29 11.71 18.67
CA GLY A 607 -31.93 11.37 18.27
C GLY A 607 -31.88 10.33 17.15
N ASN A 608 -30.68 9.85 16.90
CA ASN A 608 -30.38 8.95 15.77
C ASN A 608 -30.93 7.54 15.90
N THR A 609 -31.34 7.09 17.09
CA THR A 609 -32.18 5.88 17.24
C THR A 609 -33.51 5.97 16.50
N PHE A 610 -34.00 7.19 16.27
CA PHE A 610 -35.16 7.48 15.43
C PHE A 610 -34.74 7.98 14.03
N ILE A 611 -33.86 8.99 13.96
CA ILE A 611 -33.54 9.69 12.69
C ILE A 611 -33.01 8.73 11.63
N ARG A 612 -32.27 7.67 12.02
CA ARG A 612 -31.77 6.65 11.08
C ARG A 612 -32.87 5.92 10.28
N LEU A 613 -34.13 6.01 10.70
CA LEU A 613 -35.26 5.37 10.02
C LEU A 613 -35.81 6.23 8.86
N LEU A 614 -35.44 7.51 8.83
CA LEU A 614 -35.81 8.42 7.75
C LEU A 614 -34.95 8.10 6.53
N PRO A 615 -35.51 7.91 5.32
CA PRO A 615 -34.73 7.67 4.11
C PRO A 615 -33.81 8.85 3.77
N GLN A 616 -34.36 10.07 3.80
CA GLN A 616 -33.60 11.29 3.60
C GLN A 616 -34.23 12.45 4.39
N PHE A 617 -33.38 13.34 4.90
CA PHE A 617 -33.83 14.63 5.44
C PHE A 617 -32.86 15.75 5.08
N SER A 618 -33.34 17.00 5.12
CA SER A 618 -32.50 18.18 4.93
C SER A 618 -32.84 19.28 5.91
N ILE A 619 -31.82 20.09 6.21
CA ILE A 619 -31.89 21.23 7.11
C ILE A 619 -31.50 22.47 6.29
N GLU A 620 -32.41 23.45 6.23
CA GLU A 620 -32.20 24.72 5.51
C GLU A 620 -33.07 25.81 6.15
N ASN A 621 -32.51 26.99 6.43
CA ASN A 621 -33.26 28.20 6.79
C ASN A 621 -34.40 27.98 7.82
N GLN A 622 -34.10 27.32 8.95
CA GLN A 622 -35.09 26.98 10.00
C GLN A 622 -36.25 26.10 9.50
N ARG A 623 -35.97 25.22 8.56
CA ARG A 623 -36.90 24.25 8.02
C ARG A 623 -36.21 22.89 7.95
N ILE A 624 -36.95 21.86 8.33
CA ILE A 624 -36.59 20.48 8.09
C ILE A 624 -37.51 19.95 7.00
N VAL A 625 -36.92 19.32 6.00
CA VAL A 625 -37.66 18.60 4.94
C VAL A 625 -37.31 17.13 5.04
N LEU A 626 -38.32 16.30 5.27
CA LEU A 626 -38.23 14.85 5.31
C LEU A 626 -38.74 14.29 3.97
N VAL A 627 -38.03 13.32 3.40
CA VAL A 627 -38.36 12.77 2.09
C VAL A 627 -38.43 11.24 2.15
N GLN A 628 -39.50 10.68 1.61
CA GLN A 628 -39.73 9.23 1.57
C GLN A 628 -38.83 8.52 0.55
N HIS A 629 -38.59 9.15 -0.59
CA HIS A 629 -37.75 8.62 -1.66
C HIS A 629 -36.55 9.55 -1.85
N PRO A 630 -35.31 9.10 -1.54
CA PRO A 630 -34.14 9.96 -1.57
C PRO A 630 -33.96 10.66 -2.92
N GLN A 631 -33.73 11.96 -2.85
CA GLN A 631 -33.38 12.78 -4.01
C GLN A 631 -31.86 12.80 -4.18
N THR A 632 -31.40 12.80 -5.43
CA THR A 632 -29.96 12.87 -5.74
C THR A 632 -29.54 14.29 -6.10
N TYR A 633 -28.32 14.64 -5.71
CA TYR A 633 -27.73 15.96 -5.92
C TYR A 633 -26.39 15.80 -6.63
N PRO A 634 -26.37 15.62 -7.97
CA PRO A 634 -25.16 15.28 -8.72
C PRO A 634 -24.11 16.40 -8.76
N ASN A 635 -24.54 17.66 -8.60
CA ASN A 635 -23.66 18.82 -8.61
C ASN A 635 -23.15 19.23 -7.22
N ALA A 636 -23.56 18.51 -6.16
CA ALA A 636 -23.11 18.76 -4.79
C ALA A 636 -21.94 17.84 -4.44
N LYS A 637 -21.01 18.33 -3.61
CA LYS A 637 -19.98 17.46 -3.03
C LYS A 637 -20.67 16.47 -2.07
N GLN A 638 -20.44 15.18 -2.31
CA GLN A 638 -21.02 14.08 -1.52
C GLN A 638 -19.96 13.48 -0.61
N TYR A 639 -20.25 13.48 0.68
CA TYR A 639 -19.40 12.89 1.71
C TYR A 639 -19.95 11.52 2.10
N PRO A 640 -19.13 10.45 2.11
CA PRO A 640 -19.53 9.16 2.66
C PRO A 640 -19.95 9.33 4.12
N LEU A 641 -21.16 8.87 4.45
CA LEU A 641 -21.71 8.86 5.79
C LEU A 641 -21.61 7.45 6.40
N LEU A 642 -21.52 7.38 7.72
CA LEU A 642 -21.56 6.20 8.57
C LEU A 642 -22.39 6.51 9.82
N LEU A 643 -22.97 5.47 10.41
CA LEU A 643 -23.71 5.53 11.67
C LEU A 643 -22.98 4.66 12.71
N ILE A 644 -22.03 5.26 13.44
CA ILE A 644 -21.19 4.55 14.41
C ILE A 644 -21.78 4.76 15.81
N ASN A 645 -22.28 3.70 16.44
CA ASN A 645 -22.98 3.79 17.75
C ASN A 645 -24.08 4.86 17.76
N TYR A 646 -24.90 4.87 16.71
CA TYR A 646 -25.92 5.90 16.46
C TYR A 646 -25.37 7.33 16.31
N THR A 647 -24.08 7.53 16.10
CA THR A 647 -23.52 8.85 15.79
C THR A 647 -23.28 8.95 14.29
N PHE A 648 -23.81 10.00 13.66
CA PHE A 648 -23.52 10.28 12.26
C PHE A 648 -22.08 10.77 12.10
N CYS A 649 -21.38 10.12 11.20
CA CYS A 649 -19.94 10.22 11.01
C CYS A 649 -19.67 10.33 9.51
N PHE A 650 -18.88 11.30 9.07
CA PHE A 650 -18.56 11.46 7.64
C PHE A 650 -17.08 11.76 7.42
N ARG A 651 -16.57 11.46 6.23
CA ARG A 651 -15.19 11.74 5.84
C ARG A 651 -15.13 12.53 4.54
N ASP A 652 -14.07 13.29 4.35
CA ASP A 652 -13.81 13.91 3.05
C ASP A 652 -13.46 12.80 2.04
N PRO A 653 -14.16 12.69 0.89
CA PRO A 653 -13.82 11.71 -0.12
C PRO A 653 -12.43 11.92 -0.72
N ASP A 654 -11.91 13.16 -0.69
CA ASP A 654 -10.63 13.53 -1.30
C ASP A 654 -9.46 13.53 -0.28
N ASP A 655 -9.75 13.40 1.01
CA ASP A 655 -8.76 13.48 2.10
C ASP A 655 -9.14 12.56 3.25
N ASN A 656 -8.58 11.34 3.24
CA ASN A 656 -8.88 10.31 4.24
C ASN A 656 -8.41 10.65 5.66
N THR A 657 -7.67 11.74 5.87
CA THR A 657 -7.31 12.25 7.21
C THR A 657 -8.41 13.11 7.81
N LYS A 658 -9.29 13.68 6.99
CA LYS A 658 -10.41 14.52 7.43
C LYS A 658 -11.65 13.68 7.68
N ARG A 659 -11.90 13.41 8.96
CA ARG A 659 -12.98 12.57 9.46
C ARG A 659 -13.72 13.32 10.56
N TYR A 660 -15.04 13.30 10.53
CA TYR A 660 -15.88 14.10 11.42
C TYR A 660 -16.99 13.27 12.05
N SER A 661 -17.28 13.54 13.32
CA SER A 661 -18.46 13.02 14.01
C SER A 661 -19.38 14.18 14.40
N ILE A 662 -20.67 14.03 14.17
CA ILE A 662 -21.65 15.09 14.40
C ILE A 662 -22.16 14.97 15.84
N GLY A 663 -21.86 15.98 16.66
CA GLY A 663 -22.40 16.12 18.01
C GLY A 663 -21.75 15.29 19.09
N ASN A 664 -21.44 14.01 18.83
CA ASN A 664 -20.83 13.11 19.82
C ASN A 664 -19.39 12.74 19.43
N PRO A 665 -18.46 12.62 20.39
CA PRO A 665 -17.11 12.19 20.11
C PRO A 665 -17.11 10.73 19.63
N THR A 666 -16.37 10.47 18.55
CA THR A 666 -16.15 9.12 18.01
C THR A 666 -14.64 8.91 17.81
N PRO A 667 -14.07 7.73 18.10
CA PRO A 667 -12.66 7.46 17.86
C PRO A 667 -12.24 7.78 16.42
N ASN A 668 -11.07 8.39 16.25
CA ASN A 668 -10.50 8.74 14.94
C ASN A 668 -11.33 9.75 14.11
N ALA A 669 -12.21 10.53 14.75
CA ALA A 669 -13.00 11.58 14.12
C ALA A 669 -12.95 12.88 14.94
N GLN A 670 -12.86 14.01 14.24
CA GLN A 670 -13.01 15.33 14.85
C GLN A 670 -14.50 15.61 15.10
N GLN A 671 -14.85 15.99 16.32
CA GLN A 671 -16.22 16.40 16.63
C GLN A 671 -16.54 17.73 15.95
N ILE A 672 -17.70 17.79 15.30
CA ILE A 672 -18.30 19.01 14.74
C ILE A 672 -19.74 19.17 15.25
N SER A 673 -20.16 20.39 15.52
CA SER A 673 -21.55 20.68 15.92
C SER A 673 -22.50 20.71 14.72
N LEU A 674 -23.79 20.45 14.96
CA LEU A 674 -24.81 20.60 13.93
C LEU A 674 -24.90 22.05 13.42
N GLN A 675 -24.66 23.04 14.29
CA GLN A 675 -24.67 24.46 13.93
C GLN A 675 -23.53 24.82 12.98
N GLU A 676 -22.34 24.25 13.19
CA GLU A 676 -21.19 24.45 12.28
C GLU A 676 -21.42 23.85 10.90
N LEU A 677 -22.18 22.75 10.82
CA LEU A 677 -22.56 22.11 9.57
C LEU A 677 -23.69 22.87 8.85
N SER A 678 -24.68 23.36 9.60
CA SER A 678 -25.90 24.02 9.09
C SER A 678 -25.82 25.56 9.11
N ARG A 679 -24.69 26.13 8.69
CA ARG A 679 -24.48 27.60 8.63
C ARG A 679 -25.56 28.31 7.79
N ALA A 680 -25.80 29.58 8.11
CA ALA A 680 -26.77 30.40 7.39
C ALA A 680 -26.58 30.34 5.86
N ASN A 681 -27.67 30.16 5.11
CA ASN A 681 -27.74 30.03 3.65
C ASN A 681 -27.12 28.74 3.05
N LYS A 682 -26.89 27.69 3.84
CA LYS A 682 -26.56 26.36 3.29
C LYS A 682 -27.68 25.36 3.55
N LYS A 683 -27.98 24.54 2.54
CA LYS A 683 -28.85 23.36 2.70
C LYS A 683 -27.98 22.13 2.90
N VAL A 684 -28.15 21.47 4.04
CA VAL A 684 -27.46 20.20 4.35
C VAL A 684 -28.44 19.06 4.14
N VAL A 685 -28.08 18.07 3.33
CA VAL A 685 -28.92 16.90 3.05
C VAL A 685 -28.25 15.64 3.57
N PHE A 686 -28.96 14.93 4.43
CA PHE A 686 -28.62 13.59 4.91
C PHE A 686 -29.44 12.58 4.12
N ASP A 687 -28.80 11.91 3.17
CA ASP A 687 -29.33 10.73 2.50
C ASP A 687 -28.92 9.51 3.34
N VAL A 688 -29.81 9.09 4.24
CA VAL A 688 -29.55 8.02 5.20
C VAL A 688 -29.72 6.64 4.57
N GLU A 689 -30.56 6.53 3.54
CA GLU A 689 -30.73 5.28 2.77
C GLU A 689 -29.45 4.94 2.00
N HIS A 690 -28.83 5.92 1.34
CA HIS A 690 -27.57 5.72 0.61
C HIS A 690 -26.32 6.08 1.42
N MET A 691 -26.50 6.51 2.67
CA MET A 691 -25.45 6.96 3.59
C MET A 691 -24.49 7.96 2.96
N LYS A 692 -25.06 9.10 2.53
CA LYS A 692 -24.35 10.24 1.99
C LYS A 692 -24.78 11.54 2.67
N LEU A 693 -23.84 12.44 2.85
CA LEU A 693 -24.07 13.81 3.27
C LEU A 693 -23.76 14.75 2.09
N SER A 694 -24.66 15.67 1.77
CA SER A 694 -24.44 16.68 0.72
C SER A 694 -24.57 18.08 1.28
N GLU A 695 -23.63 18.95 0.94
CA GLU A 695 -23.73 20.39 1.19
C GLU A 695 -24.11 21.12 -0.11
N LEU A 696 -25.21 21.87 -0.07
CA LEU A 696 -25.68 22.70 -1.16
C LEU A 696 -25.58 24.17 -0.75
N ASN A 697 -24.97 24.98 -1.64
CA ASN A 697 -24.85 26.42 -1.49
C ASN A 697 -26.06 27.15 -2.07
#